data_AF-F2SNP9-F1
#
_entry.id   AF-F2SNP9-F1
#
_cell.length_a   1.000
_cell.length_b   1.000
_cell.length_c   1.000
_cell.angle_alpha   90.00
_cell.angle_beta   90.00
_cell.angle_gamma   90.00
#
_symmetry.space_group_name_H-M   'P 1'
#
loop_
_entity.id
_entity.type
_entity.pdbx_description
1 polymer ?
#
loop_
_entity_poly.entity_id
_entity_poly.type
_entity_poly.pdbx_seq_one_letter_code
_entity_poly.pdbx_strand_id
1 'polypeptide(L)'
;MYNSDVFEYELNSPMTLYGSIPFMQAHRKDSTVGVFWLNAAETWVDIVKSTLLPNPMSIGVDAKTTTETHWFSESGQLDVFVFLGPTPDTISKTYGELTGFTQLPQQFAIAYHQCRWNYVTDEDVKDVDRKFDMYQIPYDVIWLDIEYTDGKKYFTWDPHTFPDPLSMQKQLDASERKLVYIIDPHIKVEENYPIVDELKKKELAVLNKDGDIYEGWCWPGSSHWVDCFKPAAMEWWANLFKYENFKGTASNSWLWNDMNEPSVFNGPETTMPKDNIHHDRWEHRDVHNVNGLTFVNATYNALIERKEGELRRPFILTRSFYAGSQRMGAMWTGDNQAEWSHLAASIPMVLNNGIAGFPFAGADVGGFFGNPSKELLTRWYQAGAFYPFFRAHAHIDTRRREPYMVGEPYRDIITQALKVRYQLLPAWYTEFQRASINGSPILRPQYYVHPSDEQGFALDDQFYLGHTGLLVKPVVTQGSTSVDVYIADEEKYYDYFDFTIYQGANKKHIINAPLEKIPILMQGGHIVPRKDRPRRSSGLMKYDPYTLIVVLDSKGQAEGELYVDDGETFDYKQGAYIHRQFSFSGTSLSSTDQSISGSKTNQYLKAMAEVHVEKIVIVGAPSSWKGKDSVLVLEDGAKSGIRASMDWHNAESGKAAFAIVKKPGVSITKSWKIDFA
;
A
#
# COMPACT_ATOMS: atom_id res chain seq x y z
N MET A 1 17.82 -8.74 -12.33
CA MET A 1 17.52 -7.44 -11.68
C MET A 1 18.22 -6.35 -12.47
N TYR A 2 17.47 -5.73 -13.37
CA TYR A 2 17.88 -4.63 -14.24
C TYR A 2 16.61 -3.85 -14.59
N ASN A 3 16.36 -2.75 -13.88
CA ASN A 3 15.10 -2.02 -13.97
C ASN A 3 14.79 -1.64 -15.43
N SER A 4 13.74 -2.19 -16.01
CA SER A 4 13.43 -2.01 -17.44
C SER A 4 11.94 -1.83 -17.66
N ASP A 5 11.63 -1.08 -18.72
CA ASP A 5 10.28 -0.88 -19.22
C ASP A 5 9.87 -2.08 -20.09
N VAL A 6 9.28 -3.09 -19.44
CA VAL A 6 8.91 -4.36 -20.07
C VAL A 6 7.46 -4.30 -20.53
N PHE A 7 7.27 -3.91 -21.79
CA PHE A 7 5.95 -3.87 -22.44
C PHE A 7 5.30 -5.26 -22.45
N GLU A 8 4.03 -5.34 -22.04
CA GLU A 8 3.23 -6.59 -21.98
C GLU A 8 3.97 -7.76 -21.30
N TYR A 9 4.56 -7.52 -20.13
CA TYR A 9 5.39 -8.52 -19.45
C TYR A 9 4.70 -9.89 -19.27
N GLU A 10 5.49 -10.95 -19.40
CA GLU A 10 5.04 -12.33 -19.23
C GLU A 10 4.95 -12.75 -17.76
N LEU A 11 4.05 -13.67 -17.45
CA LEU A 11 3.92 -14.27 -16.12
C LEU A 11 4.85 -15.47 -15.94
N ASN A 12 5.18 -15.79 -14.67
CA ASN A 12 6.03 -16.94 -14.30
C ASN A 12 7.42 -16.91 -14.98
N SER A 13 7.96 -15.72 -15.20
CA SER A 13 9.24 -15.50 -15.85
C SER A 13 10.28 -14.97 -14.84
N PRO A 14 11.56 -15.39 -14.93
CA PRO A 14 12.64 -14.77 -14.17
C PRO A 14 13.12 -13.45 -14.78
N MET A 15 12.51 -13.00 -15.89
CA MET A 15 12.84 -11.72 -16.51
C MET A 15 12.67 -10.57 -15.51
N THR A 16 13.52 -9.56 -15.69
CA THR A 16 13.43 -8.33 -14.92
C THR A 16 12.10 -7.62 -15.18
N LEU A 17 11.74 -6.70 -14.27
CA LEU A 17 10.64 -5.75 -14.42
C LEU A 17 11.18 -4.35 -14.08
N TYR A 18 10.33 -3.48 -13.56
CA TYR A 18 10.61 -2.05 -13.39
C TYR A 18 11.49 -1.70 -12.18
N GLY A 19 11.56 -2.56 -11.16
CA GLY A 19 12.25 -2.29 -9.90
C GLY A 19 12.95 -3.51 -9.31
N SER A 20 13.99 -3.27 -8.51
CA SER A 20 14.89 -4.31 -8.00
C SER A 20 15.23 -4.09 -6.53
N ILE A 21 14.91 -5.04 -5.65
CA ILE A 21 15.38 -5.06 -4.26
C ILE A 21 16.21 -6.34 -4.07
N PRO A 22 17.55 -6.29 -4.10
CA PRO A 22 18.41 -7.46 -4.02
C PRO A 22 18.53 -8.01 -2.59
N PHE A 23 17.38 -8.31 -1.98
CA PHE A 23 17.24 -8.86 -0.65
C PHE A 23 16.50 -10.19 -0.73
N MET A 24 17.09 -11.24 -0.18
CA MET A 24 16.51 -12.59 -0.17
C MET A 24 16.42 -13.11 1.26
N GLN A 25 15.30 -13.76 1.57
CA GLN A 25 15.09 -14.45 2.84
C GLN A 25 15.03 -15.96 2.59
N ALA A 26 15.61 -16.74 3.50
CA ALA A 26 15.42 -18.17 3.56
C ALA A 26 14.69 -18.51 4.86
N HIS A 27 13.61 -19.27 4.74
CA HIS A 27 12.76 -19.64 5.85
C HIS A 27 12.59 -21.15 5.95
N ARG A 28 12.62 -21.65 7.17
CA ARG A 28 12.16 -22.99 7.56
C ARG A 28 11.50 -22.89 8.93
N LYS A 29 10.93 -23.99 9.41
CA LYS A 29 10.31 -24.06 10.74
C LYS A 29 11.17 -23.41 11.82
N ASP A 30 10.61 -22.37 12.44
CA ASP A 30 11.18 -21.62 13.55
C ASP A 30 12.55 -20.98 13.27
N SER A 31 12.94 -20.81 12.01
CA SER A 31 14.26 -20.29 11.63
C SER A 31 14.23 -19.55 10.29
N THR A 32 14.52 -18.26 10.37
CA THR A 32 14.61 -17.35 9.22
C THR A 32 15.96 -16.68 9.19
N VAL A 33 16.58 -16.64 8.01
CA VAL A 33 17.80 -15.88 7.75
C VAL A 33 17.61 -15.06 6.47
N GLY A 34 18.48 -14.09 6.22
CA GLY A 34 18.42 -13.30 4.99
C GLY A 34 19.78 -12.79 4.55
N VAL A 35 19.86 -12.41 3.27
CA VAL A 35 21.03 -11.80 2.65
C VAL A 35 20.57 -10.59 1.84
N PHE A 36 21.18 -9.44 2.08
CA PHE A 36 21.03 -8.25 1.26
C PHE A 36 22.33 -8.00 0.50
N TRP A 37 22.25 -8.05 -0.83
CA TRP A 37 23.35 -7.83 -1.76
C TRP A 37 23.33 -6.37 -2.21
N LEU A 38 24.14 -5.52 -1.58
CA LEU A 38 24.12 -4.07 -1.82
C LEU A 38 24.92 -3.74 -3.09
N ASN A 39 24.30 -3.94 -4.25
CA ASN A 39 24.89 -3.61 -5.54
C ASN A 39 23.86 -3.07 -6.54
N ALA A 40 24.11 -1.86 -7.05
CA ALA A 40 23.19 -1.12 -7.91
C ALA A 40 23.33 -1.43 -9.41
N ALA A 41 24.34 -2.21 -9.80
CA ALA A 41 24.52 -2.64 -11.17
C ALA A 41 23.52 -3.73 -11.55
N GLU A 42 23.48 -4.08 -12.84
CA GLU A 42 22.77 -5.27 -13.31
C GLU A 42 23.19 -6.49 -12.47
N THR A 43 22.22 -7.20 -11.90
CA THR A 43 22.46 -8.32 -10.99
C THR A 43 21.59 -9.52 -11.34
N TRP A 44 22.19 -10.70 -11.34
CA TRP A 44 21.54 -11.98 -11.56
C TRP A 44 21.68 -12.88 -10.34
N VAL A 45 20.70 -13.78 -10.15
CA VAL A 45 20.67 -14.72 -9.02
C VAL A 45 20.23 -16.09 -9.52
N ASP A 46 21.16 -17.04 -9.60
CA ASP A 46 20.78 -18.44 -9.82
C ASP A 46 20.33 -19.06 -8.50
N ILE A 47 19.30 -19.92 -8.53
CA ILE A 47 18.77 -20.61 -7.34
C ILE A 47 18.67 -22.10 -7.63
N VAL A 48 19.41 -22.92 -6.88
CA VAL A 48 19.39 -24.38 -7.00
C VAL A 48 19.05 -25.00 -5.65
N LYS A 49 18.13 -25.95 -5.63
CA LYS A 49 17.82 -26.75 -4.43
C LYS A 49 18.41 -28.14 -4.59
N SER A 50 19.29 -28.52 -3.67
CA SER A 50 19.96 -29.82 -3.64
C SER A 50 19.56 -30.58 -2.37
N THR A 51 19.15 -31.84 -2.52
CA THR A 51 18.83 -32.71 -1.37
C THR A 51 19.92 -33.77 -1.25
N LEU A 52 20.67 -33.72 -0.16
CA LEU A 52 21.63 -34.77 0.18
C LEU A 52 20.88 -35.91 0.86
N LEU A 53 20.74 -37.03 0.16
CA LEU A 53 20.23 -38.27 0.73
C LEU A 53 21.31 -38.88 1.64
N PRO A 54 20.97 -39.26 2.88
CA PRO A 54 21.89 -39.99 3.75
C PRO A 54 22.29 -41.32 3.11
N ASN A 55 23.46 -41.84 3.48
CA ASN A 55 23.79 -43.24 3.18
C ASN A 55 22.67 -44.13 3.78
N PRO A 56 22.05 -45.05 3.04
CA PRO A 56 20.99 -45.93 3.57
C PRO A 56 21.43 -46.81 4.75
N MET A 57 22.74 -46.91 5.02
CA MET A 57 23.31 -47.58 6.20
C MET A 57 23.48 -46.64 7.43
N SER A 58 23.25 -45.34 7.27
CA SER A 58 23.33 -44.35 8.36
C SER A 58 22.00 -44.29 9.11
N ILE A 59 22.01 -44.75 10.36
CA ILE A 59 20.84 -44.70 11.24
C ILE A 59 20.74 -43.30 11.86
N GLY A 60 19.60 -42.63 11.70
CA GLY A 60 19.29 -41.36 12.39
C GLY A 60 19.80 -40.09 11.73
N VAL A 61 20.16 -40.12 10.44
CA VAL A 61 20.47 -38.91 9.65
C VAL A 61 19.34 -38.69 8.66
N ASP A 62 18.62 -37.57 8.75
CA ASP A 62 17.57 -37.20 7.81
C ASP A 62 18.16 -36.57 6.53
N ALA A 63 17.42 -36.64 5.43
CA ALA A 63 17.78 -35.94 4.20
C ALA A 63 17.81 -34.43 4.44
N LYS A 64 18.92 -33.79 4.07
CA LYS A 64 19.10 -32.34 4.23
C LYS A 64 18.99 -31.66 2.88
N THR A 65 17.99 -30.80 2.73
CA THR A 65 17.88 -29.91 1.56
C THR A 65 18.62 -28.61 1.83
N THR A 66 19.48 -28.23 0.91
CA THR A 66 20.16 -26.93 0.88
C THR A 66 19.66 -26.14 -0.32
N THR A 67 19.45 -24.84 -0.15
CA THR A 67 19.25 -23.92 -1.29
C THR A 67 20.55 -23.17 -1.49
N GLU A 68 21.15 -23.33 -2.66
CA GLU A 68 22.35 -22.64 -3.09
C GLU A 68 21.95 -21.49 -4.01
N THR A 69 22.48 -20.30 -3.75
CA THR A 69 22.22 -19.12 -4.56
C THR A 69 23.52 -18.51 -5.05
N HIS A 70 23.61 -18.22 -6.34
CA HIS A 70 24.80 -17.60 -6.94
C HIS A 70 24.45 -16.19 -7.43
N TRP A 71 25.03 -15.19 -6.78
CA TRP A 71 24.80 -13.77 -7.05
C TRP A 71 26.00 -13.20 -7.81
N PHE A 72 25.72 -12.49 -8.88
CA PHE A 72 26.76 -11.80 -9.66
C PHE A 72 26.21 -10.50 -10.23
N SER A 73 27.01 -9.45 -10.13
CA SER A 73 26.71 -8.10 -10.61
C SER A 73 27.73 -7.67 -11.64
N GLU A 74 27.32 -6.83 -12.59
CA GLU A 74 28.16 -6.36 -13.68
C GLU A 74 29.39 -5.56 -13.21
N SER A 75 29.21 -4.72 -12.18
CA SER A 75 30.26 -3.86 -11.63
C SER A 75 30.04 -3.60 -10.13
N GLY A 76 30.78 -2.64 -9.55
CA GLY A 76 30.67 -2.28 -8.15
C GLY A 76 31.40 -3.23 -7.19
N GLN A 77 31.09 -3.11 -5.91
CA GLN A 77 31.69 -3.92 -4.85
C GLN A 77 30.88 -5.19 -4.58
N LEU A 78 31.55 -6.24 -4.11
CA LEU A 78 30.89 -7.31 -3.38
C LEU A 78 30.63 -6.79 -1.96
N ASP A 79 29.41 -6.33 -1.71
CA ASP A 79 28.97 -5.81 -0.42
C ASP A 79 27.69 -6.55 0.01
N VAL A 80 27.76 -7.25 1.14
CA VAL A 80 26.76 -8.24 1.54
C VAL A 80 26.47 -8.15 3.04
N PHE A 81 25.20 -7.95 3.37
CA PHE A 81 24.71 -8.00 4.74
C PHE A 81 24.02 -9.33 4.98
N VAL A 82 24.35 -9.97 6.10
CA VAL A 82 23.78 -11.26 6.52
C VAL A 82 22.93 -11.05 7.77
N PHE A 83 21.67 -11.47 7.69
CA PHE A 83 20.69 -11.36 8.77
C PHE A 83 20.39 -12.76 9.33
N LEU A 84 20.49 -12.91 10.65
CA LEU A 84 20.40 -14.23 11.31
C LEU A 84 19.05 -14.50 12.01
N GLY A 85 18.10 -13.57 11.92
CA GLY A 85 16.75 -13.71 12.47
C GLY A 85 16.73 -13.83 14.00
N PRO A 86 15.96 -14.76 14.59
CA PRO A 86 15.47 -16.01 13.96
C PRO A 86 14.07 -15.92 13.33
N THR A 87 13.33 -14.83 13.55
CA THR A 87 11.95 -14.66 13.06
C THR A 87 11.87 -13.75 11.83
N PRO A 88 10.85 -13.90 10.97
CA PRO A 88 10.60 -12.97 9.87
C PRO A 88 10.48 -11.51 10.33
N ASP A 89 9.84 -11.24 11.47
CA ASP A 89 9.78 -9.89 12.06
C ASP A 89 11.16 -9.32 12.38
N THR A 90 12.07 -10.12 12.96
CA THR A 90 13.44 -9.67 13.27
C THR A 90 14.19 -9.34 11.98
N ILE A 91 13.99 -10.12 10.93
CA ILE A 91 14.59 -9.90 9.61
C ILE A 91 14.09 -8.59 8.99
N SER A 92 12.77 -8.37 8.94
CA SER A 92 12.19 -7.10 8.43
C SER A 92 12.71 -5.89 9.21
N LYS A 93 12.75 -5.98 10.54
CA LYS A 93 13.22 -4.89 11.39
C LYS A 93 14.69 -4.55 11.13
N THR A 94 15.57 -5.55 11.15
CA THR A 94 17.02 -5.33 10.97
C THR A 94 17.38 -4.87 9.55
N TYR A 95 16.67 -5.37 8.53
CA TYR A 95 16.79 -4.86 7.16
C TYR A 95 16.31 -3.39 7.04
N GLY A 96 15.20 -3.05 7.71
CA GLY A 96 14.68 -1.68 7.75
C GLY A 96 15.54 -0.72 8.60
N GLU A 97 16.25 -1.19 9.62
CA GLU A 97 17.24 -0.37 10.35
C GLU A 97 18.41 0.04 9.45
N LEU A 98 18.79 -0.83 8.50
CA LEU A 98 19.84 -0.55 7.51
C LEU A 98 19.33 0.35 6.36
N THR A 99 18.16 0.04 5.81
CA THR A 99 17.65 0.66 4.58
C THR A 99 16.54 1.68 4.81
N GLY A 100 16.14 1.93 6.06
CA GLY A 100 15.02 2.77 6.44
C GLY A 100 13.67 2.05 6.43
N PHE A 101 12.70 2.66 7.09
CA PHE A 101 11.34 2.15 7.19
C PHE A 101 10.38 2.81 6.19
N THR A 102 9.18 2.26 6.10
CA THR A 102 8.12 2.84 5.25
C THR A 102 7.83 4.27 5.70
N GLN A 103 7.72 5.22 4.78
CA GLN A 103 7.23 6.54 5.15
C GLN A 103 5.79 6.42 5.67
N LEU A 104 5.49 7.02 6.81
CA LEU A 104 4.10 7.16 7.23
C LEU A 104 3.35 7.99 6.16
N PRO A 105 2.33 7.43 5.49
CA PRO A 105 1.80 8.03 4.27
C PRO A 105 0.89 9.22 4.59
N GLN A 106 0.56 9.98 3.56
CA GLN A 106 -0.65 10.79 3.55
C GLN A 106 -1.88 9.88 3.75
N GLN A 107 -2.84 10.25 4.61
CA GLN A 107 -3.98 9.37 4.92
C GLN A 107 -4.85 9.07 3.68
N PHE A 108 -5.00 10.02 2.76
CA PHE A 108 -5.76 9.80 1.52
C PHE A 108 -5.09 8.76 0.61
N ALA A 109 -3.77 8.58 0.70
CA ALA A 109 -2.99 7.75 -0.21
C ALA A 109 -3.20 6.24 0.00
N ILE A 110 -3.82 5.88 1.13
CA ILE A 110 -4.20 4.50 1.44
C ILE A 110 -5.68 4.25 1.12
N ALA A 111 -6.38 5.19 0.48
CA ALA A 111 -7.77 5.01 0.07
C ALA A 111 -7.85 4.57 -1.41
N TYR A 112 -8.98 4.80 -2.09
CA TYR A 112 -9.13 4.40 -3.50
C TYR A 112 -8.67 5.51 -4.46
N HIS A 113 -7.89 5.12 -5.45
CA HIS A 113 -7.34 5.96 -6.51
C HIS A 113 -7.97 5.60 -7.87
N GLN A 114 -8.52 6.60 -8.56
CA GLN A 114 -9.12 6.46 -9.88
C GLN A 114 -8.23 7.10 -10.94
N CYS A 115 -7.75 6.28 -11.89
CA CYS A 115 -6.86 6.70 -12.98
C CYS A 115 -7.31 6.09 -14.32
N ARG A 116 -6.82 6.66 -15.42
CA ARG A 116 -6.73 6.07 -16.76
C ARG A 116 -5.81 6.92 -17.63
N TRP A 117 -5.29 6.32 -18.71
CA TRP A 117 -4.77 7.04 -19.87
C TRP A 117 -5.92 7.30 -20.86
N ASN A 118 -6.42 8.51 -21.05
CA ASN A 118 -6.32 9.69 -20.19
C ASN A 118 -7.72 10.13 -19.75
N TYR A 119 -7.80 10.92 -18.67
CA TYR A 119 -8.87 11.91 -18.59
C TYR A 119 -8.48 13.08 -19.47
N VAL A 120 -9.39 13.48 -20.35
CA VAL A 120 -9.03 14.23 -21.56
C VAL A 120 -9.19 15.74 -21.41
N THR A 121 -9.86 16.20 -20.36
CA THR A 121 -10.05 17.63 -20.04
C THR A 121 -10.27 17.82 -18.54
N ASP A 122 -10.15 19.07 -18.08
CA ASP A 122 -10.56 19.45 -16.72
C ASP A 122 -12.06 19.20 -16.45
N GLU A 123 -12.93 19.39 -17.43
CA GLU A 123 -14.37 19.06 -17.36
C GLU A 123 -14.65 17.56 -17.25
N ASP A 124 -13.87 16.73 -17.93
CA ASP A 124 -13.97 15.27 -17.81
C ASP A 124 -13.63 14.81 -16.39
N VAL A 125 -12.56 15.35 -15.79
CA VAL A 125 -12.21 15.10 -14.39
C VAL A 125 -13.36 15.52 -13.45
N LYS A 126 -13.90 16.73 -13.64
CA LYS A 126 -15.02 17.24 -12.86
C LYS A 126 -16.29 16.39 -13.04
N ASP A 127 -16.52 15.81 -14.21
CA ASP A 127 -17.65 14.93 -14.49
C ASP A 127 -17.51 13.57 -13.82
N VAL A 128 -16.31 12.98 -13.88
CA VAL A 128 -16.00 11.72 -13.18
C VAL A 128 -16.23 11.91 -11.68
N ASP A 129 -15.69 12.98 -11.08
CA ASP A 129 -15.88 13.34 -9.67
C ASP A 129 -17.37 13.41 -9.29
N ARG A 130 -18.18 14.12 -10.07
CA ARG A 130 -19.64 14.20 -9.86
C ARG A 130 -20.33 12.86 -9.98
N LYS A 131 -19.91 11.99 -10.91
CA LYS A 131 -20.50 10.67 -11.11
C LYS A 131 -20.18 9.72 -9.96
N PHE A 132 -18.98 9.75 -9.39
CA PHE A 132 -18.67 9.01 -8.17
C PHE A 132 -19.64 9.37 -7.04
N ASP A 133 -19.91 10.66 -6.83
CA ASP A 133 -20.88 11.12 -5.84
C ASP A 133 -22.32 10.72 -6.19
N MET A 134 -22.71 10.85 -7.46
CA MET A 134 -24.04 10.46 -7.95
C MET A 134 -24.34 8.99 -7.69
N TYR A 135 -23.36 8.11 -7.87
CA TYR A 135 -23.49 6.67 -7.66
C TYR A 135 -23.07 6.22 -6.26
N GLN A 136 -22.78 7.15 -5.34
CA GLN A 136 -22.40 6.86 -3.95
C GLN A 136 -21.16 5.95 -3.83
N ILE A 137 -20.21 6.12 -4.74
CA ILE A 137 -18.96 5.39 -4.80
C ILE A 137 -17.87 6.25 -4.14
N PRO A 138 -17.24 5.81 -3.04
CA PRO A 138 -16.18 6.59 -2.41
C PRO A 138 -14.88 6.51 -3.21
N TYR A 139 -14.16 7.63 -3.31
CA TYR A 139 -12.80 7.70 -3.85
C TYR A 139 -12.07 8.94 -3.32
N ASP A 140 -10.74 8.90 -3.27
CA ASP A 140 -9.92 9.98 -2.71
C ASP A 140 -9.10 10.74 -3.76
N VAL A 141 -8.65 10.05 -4.81
CA VAL A 141 -7.71 10.63 -5.76
C VAL A 141 -8.14 10.37 -7.19
N ILE A 142 -8.15 11.42 -8.01
CA ILE A 142 -8.21 11.30 -9.46
C ILE A 142 -6.85 11.65 -10.06
N TRP A 143 -6.48 10.94 -11.14
CA TRP A 143 -5.13 10.98 -11.70
C TRP A 143 -5.13 11.50 -13.13
N LEU A 144 -4.13 12.31 -13.46
CA LEU A 144 -3.84 12.78 -14.79
C LEU A 144 -2.56 12.13 -15.31
N ASP A 145 -2.74 11.33 -16.35
CA ASP A 145 -1.66 10.73 -17.13
C ASP A 145 -1.20 11.72 -18.24
N ILE A 146 -0.20 11.38 -19.03
CA ILE A 146 0.64 12.30 -19.81
C ILE A 146 -0.09 13.28 -20.74
N GLU A 147 -1.32 13.00 -21.18
CA GLU A 147 -2.07 13.89 -22.08
C GLU A 147 -2.56 15.20 -21.45
N TYR A 148 -2.36 15.41 -20.14
CA TYR A 148 -2.68 16.71 -19.52
C TYR A 148 -1.67 17.82 -19.87
N THR A 149 -0.47 17.44 -20.32
CA THR A 149 0.65 18.33 -20.59
C THR A 149 0.56 18.99 -21.97
N ASP A 150 1.11 20.19 -22.13
CA ASP A 150 1.25 20.82 -23.46
C ASP A 150 2.33 20.07 -24.26
N GLY A 151 1.89 19.18 -25.15
CA GLY A 151 2.78 18.47 -26.06
C GLY A 151 3.89 17.69 -25.35
N LYS A 152 3.56 17.02 -24.22
CA LYS A 152 4.47 16.22 -23.39
C LYS A 152 5.58 17.02 -22.69
N LYS A 153 5.40 18.34 -22.54
CA LYS A 153 6.26 19.19 -21.72
C LYS A 153 5.81 19.13 -20.26
N TYR A 154 6.57 18.48 -19.39
CA TYR A 154 6.32 18.53 -17.95
C TYR A 154 6.35 19.97 -17.41
N PHE A 155 5.73 20.19 -16.24
CA PHE A 155 5.55 21.53 -15.66
C PHE A 155 4.67 22.47 -16.49
N THR A 156 3.87 21.93 -17.43
CA THR A 156 2.89 22.67 -18.23
C THR A 156 1.51 22.00 -18.17
N TRP A 157 0.51 22.71 -18.69
CA TRP A 157 -0.86 22.21 -18.90
C TRP A 157 -1.24 22.48 -20.36
N ASP A 158 -1.88 21.53 -21.02
CA ASP A 158 -2.43 21.77 -22.36
C ASP A 158 -3.53 22.86 -22.27
N PRO A 159 -3.33 24.03 -22.93
CA PRO A 159 -4.24 25.16 -22.81
C PRO A 159 -5.60 24.92 -23.48
N HIS A 160 -5.72 23.91 -24.35
CA HIS A 160 -6.98 23.59 -25.04
C HIS A 160 -7.86 22.64 -24.22
N THR A 161 -7.26 21.75 -23.43
CA THR A 161 -7.96 20.71 -22.69
C THR A 161 -7.98 20.94 -21.18
N PHE A 162 -6.98 21.64 -20.63
CA PHE A 162 -6.88 22.04 -19.23
C PHE A 162 -6.67 23.55 -19.08
N PRO A 163 -7.63 24.40 -19.54
CA PRO A 163 -7.50 25.86 -19.46
C PRO A 163 -7.58 26.41 -18.03
N ASP A 164 -8.25 25.71 -17.11
CA ASP A 164 -8.40 26.13 -15.70
C ASP A 164 -8.19 24.95 -14.71
N PRO A 165 -6.93 24.49 -14.55
CA PRO A 165 -6.63 23.36 -13.66
C PRO A 165 -6.91 23.66 -12.18
N LEU A 166 -6.94 24.94 -11.78
CA LEU A 166 -7.24 25.34 -10.39
C LEU A 166 -8.72 25.18 -10.06
N SER A 167 -9.64 25.47 -10.99
CA SER A 167 -11.08 25.25 -10.81
C SER A 167 -11.40 23.77 -10.61
N MET A 168 -10.79 22.88 -11.40
CA MET A 168 -10.88 21.43 -11.23
C MET A 168 -10.41 20.99 -9.84
N GLN A 169 -9.24 21.45 -9.40
CA GLN A 169 -8.71 21.12 -8.07
C GLN A 169 -9.59 21.64 -6.94
N LYS A 170 -10.19 22.83 -7.09
CA LYS A 170 -11.12 23.38 -6.11
C LYS A 170 -12.40 22.54 -5.99
N GLN A 171 -12.89 21.95 -7.08
CA GLN A 171 -14.03 21.04 -7.02
C GLN A 171 -13.68 19.77 -6.22
N LEU A 172 -12.51 19.18 -6.48
CA LEU A 172 -12.01 18.01 -5.76
C LEU A 172 -11.86 18.31 -4.25
N ASP A 173 -11.27 19.46 -3.92
CA ASP A 173 -11.02 19.88 -2.54
C ASP A 173 -12.31 20.06 -1.73
N ALA A 174 -13.44 20.40 -2.38
CA ALA A 174 -14.74 20.53 -1.72
C ALA A 174 -15.25 19.22 -1.07
N SER A 175 -14.73 18.07 -1.51
CA SER A 175 -14.96 16.77 -0.89
C SER A 175 -13.68 16.15 -0.33
N GLU A 176 -12.69 16.98 0.03
CA GLU A 176 -11.38 16.55 0.55
C GLU A 176 -10.60 15.62 -0.40
N ARG A 177 -10.88 15.65 -1.70
CA ARG A 177 -10.21 14.82 -2.72
C ARG A 177 -8.96 15.48 -3.25
N LYS A 178 -8.07 14.64 -3.77
CA LYS A 178 -6.75 15.03 -4.25
C LYS A 178 -6.62 14.79 -5.75
N LEU A 179 -5.69 15.52 -6.36
CA LEU A 179 -5.26 15.31 -7.73
C LEU A 179 -3.85 14.70 -7.69
N VAL A 180 -3.60 13.70 -8.53
CA VAL A 180 -2.23 13.30 -8.87
C VAL A 180 -2.01 13.54 -10.35
N TYR A 181 -0.83 14.02 -10.71
CA TYR A 181 -0.42 14.11 -12.11
C TYR A 181 1.00 13.57 -12.31
N ILE A 182 1.23 13.05 -13.51
CA ILE A 182 2.48 12.43 -13.91
C ILE A 182 3.58 13.45 -14.22
N ILE A 183 4.80 13.18 -13.78
CA ILE A 183 6.02 13.91 -14.13
C ILE A 183 7.15 12.89 -14.26
N ASP A 184 7.70 12.75 -15.46
CA ASP A 184 8.76 11.78 -15.77
C ASP A 184 10.13 12.46 -15.87
N PRO A 185 11.25 11.71 -15.85
CA PRO A 185 12.58 12.31 -15.85
C PRO A 185 13.04 12.82 -17.22
N HIS A 186 12.34 12.48 -18.30
CA HIS A 186 12.69 12.90 -19.66
C HIS A 186 12.13 14.30 -19.97
N ILE A 187 12.99 15.22 -20.38
CA ILE A 187 12.67 16.62 -20.64
C ILE A 187 12.78 16.86 -22.14
N LYS A 188 11.65 17.22 -22.77
CA LYS A 188 11.52 17.46 -24.21
C LYS A 188 12.57 18.45 -24.74
N VAL A 189 13.19 18.10 -25.87
CA VAL A 189 14.04 19.02 -26.65
C VAL A 189 13.16 19.85 -27.57
N GLU A 190 12.87 21.09 -27.16
CA GLU A 190 12.10 22.06 -27.94
C GLU A 190 12.60 23.48 -27.67
N GLU A 191 12.55 24.35 -28.66
CA GLU A 191 12.84 25.78 -28.47
C GLU A 191 11.75 26.45 -27.62
N ASN A 192 12.12 27.47 -26.85
CA ASN A 192 11.20 28.21 -25.97
C ASN A 192 10.57 27.37 -24.86
N TYR A 193 11.26 26.33 -24.40
CA TYR A 193 10.88 25.55 -23.23
C TYR A 193 11.90 25.77 -22.08
N PRO A 194 11.61 26.67 -21.12
CA PRO A 194 12.58 27.08 -20.11
C PRO A 194 13.19 25.94 -19.29
N ILE A 195 12.43 24.85 -19.07
CA ILE A 195 12.90 23.71 -18.28
C ILE A 195 14.06 23.01 -18.97
N VAL A 196 13.98 22.74 -20.29
CA VAL A 196 15.10 22.10 -21.01
C VAL A 196 16.28 23.06 -21.15
N ASP A 197 16.01 24.36 -21.32
CA ASP A 197 17.06 25.38 -21.43
C ASP A 197 17.85 25.52 -20.13
N GLU A 198 17.18 25.50 -18.98
CA GLU A 198 17.82 25.48 -17.67
C GLU A 198 18.57 24.17 -17.41
N LEU A 199 17.98 23.01 -17.74
CA LEU A 199 18.61 21.71 -17.60
C LEU A 199 19.96 21.67 -18.33
N LYS A 200 19.99 22.16 -19.58
CA LYS A 200 21.20 22.25 -20.42
C LYS A 200 22.19 23.28 -19.84
N LYS A 201 21.74 24.51 -19.58
CA LYS A 201 22.60 25.63 -19.13
C LYS A 201 23.25 25.37 -17.76
N LYS A 202 22.56 24.65 -16.88
CA LYS A 202 23.04 24.30 -15.54
C LYS A 202 23.77 22.94 -15.50
N GLU A 203 23.96 22.29 -16.66
CA GLU A 203 24.66 21.00 -16.80
C GLU A 203 24.05 19.88 -15.93
N LEU A 204 22.72 19.84 -15.85
CA LEU A 204 21.97 18.94 -14.96
C LEU A 204 21.53 17.64 -15.63
N ALA A 205 21.75 17.50 -16.93
CA ALA A 205 21.39 16.30 -17.66
C ALA A 205 22.43 15.17 -17.49
N VAL A 206 22.00 13.93 -17.78
CA VAL A 206 22.88 12.78 -17.99
C VAL A 206 23.72 13.01 -19.25
N LEU A 207 24.96 12.52 -19.26
CA LEU A 207 25.87 12.66 -20.39
C LEU A 207 26.02 11.32 -21.13
N ASN A 208 26.38 11.38 -22.41
CA ASN A 208 26.85 10.21 -23.15
C ASN A 208 28.33 9.91 -22.82
N LYS A 209 28.87 8.83 -23.38
CA LYS A 209 30.28 8.41 -23.17
C LYS A 209 31.32 9.44 -23.60
N ASP A 210 30.99 10.28 -24.58
CA ASP A 210 31.88 11.30 -25.14
C ASP A 210 31.85 12.60 -24.30
N GLY A 211 30.94 12.70 -23.34
CA GLY A 211 30.77 13.83 -22.43
C GLY A 211 29.75 14.88 -22.88
N ASP A 212 29.06 14.66 -24.00
CA ASP A 212 27.96 15.52 -24.45
C ASP A 212 26.66 15.16 -23.71
N ILE A 213 25.69 16.07 -23.70
CA ILE A 213 24.37 15.79 -23.11
C ILE A 213 23.71 14.61 -23.85
N TYR A 214 23.28 13.60 -23.11
CA TYR A 214 22.60 12.45 -23.69
C TYR A 214 21.24 12.84 -24.27
N GLU A 215 20.98 12.41 -25.50
CA GLU A 215 19.71 12.60 -26.19
C GLU A 215 19.16 11.23 -26.63
N GLY A 216 17.86 11.04 -26.38
CA GLY A 216 17.13 9.82 -26.71
C GLY A 216 15.65 10.12 -26.94
N TRP A 217 14.85 9.09 -27.20
CA TRP A 217 13.42 9.24 -27.49
C TRP A 217 12.57 8.67 -26.36
N CYS A 218 11.53 9.40 -25.98
CA CYS A 218 10.45 8.93 -25.12
C CYS A 218 9.12 9.56 -25.58
N TRP A 219 8.13 9.75 -24.70
CA TRP A 219 6.83 10.35 -25.03
C TRP A 219 6.87 11.65 -25.83
N PRO A 220 7.72 12.65 -25.50
CA PRO A 220 7.77 13.91 -26.25
C PRO A 220 8.60 13.81 -27.56
N GLY A 221 9.10 12.63 -27.93
CA GLY A 221 10.13 12.46 -28.94
C GLY A 221 11.52 12.72 -28.36
N SER A 222 12.34 13.50 -29.07
CA SER A 222 13.70 13.86 -28.62
C SER A 222 13.67 14.50 -27.22
N SER A 223 14.50 13.95 -26.31
CA SER A 223 14.53 14.26 -24.89
C SER A 223 15.93 14.20 -24.30
N HIS A 224 16.15 14.95 -23.23
CA HIS A 224 17.27 14.76 -22.28
C HIS A 224 16.73 14.21 -20.97
N TRP A 225 17.55 13.56 -20.15
CA TRP A 225 17.14 13.07 -18.83
C TRP A 225 17.82 13.86 -17.72
N VAL A 226 17.06 14.24 -16.70
CA VAL A 226 17.62 14.85 -15.48
C VAL A 226 18.49 13.84 -14.74
N ASP A 227 19.71 14.25 -14.37
CA ASP A 227 20.63 13.42 -13.59
C ASP A 227 20.45 13.68 -12.09
N CYS A 228 19.49 13.00 -11.47
CA CYS A 228 19.17 13.17 -10.04
C CYS A 228 20.24 12.62 -9.08
N PHE A 229 21.35 12.09 -9.59
CA PHE A 229 22.55 11.85 -8.79
C PHE A 229 23.27 13.16 -8.44
N LYS A 230 23.08 14.22 -9.23
CA LYS A 230 23.65 15.55 -8.97
C LYS A 230 22.85 16.27 -7.87
N PRO A 231 23.49 16.72 -6.77
CA PRO A 231 22.81 17.54 -5.76
C PRO A 231 22.18 18.82 -6.33
N ALA A 232 22.86 19.47 -7.28
CA ALA A 232 22.34 20.66 -7.96
C ALA A 232 21.07 20.38 -8.79
N ALA A 233 20.94 19.16 -9.35
CA ALA A 233 19.74 18.76 -10.07
C ALA A 233 18.57 18.57 -9.11
N MET A 234 18.81 18.01 -7.92
CA MET A 234 17.78 17.87 -6.87
C MET A 234 17.27 19.24 -6.38
N GLU A 235 18.16 20.21 -6.16
CA GLU A 235 17.78 21.57 -5.76
C GLU A 235 16.97 22.28 -6.86
N TRP A 236 17.44 22.18 -8.12
CA TRP A 236 16.72 22.70 -9.27
C TRP A 236 15.32 22.08 -9.39
N TRP A 237 15.24 20.74 -9.30
CA TRP A 237 13.99 19.99 -9.35
C TRP A 237 13.03 20.46 -8.26
N ALA A 238 13.50 20.59 -7.01
CA ALA A 238 12.69 21.06 -5.89
C ALA A 238 12.08 22.44 -6.11
N ASN A 239 12.83 23.35 -6.74
CA ASN A 239 12.34 24.69 -7.06
C ASN A 239 11.22 24.66 -8.11
N LEU A 240 11.24 23.72 -9.06
CA LEU A 240 10.18 23.62 -10.08
C LEU A 240 8.80 23.32 -9.48
N PHE A 241 8.72 22.59 -8.36
CA PHE A 241 7.45 22.21 -7.73
C PHE A 241 6.87 23.26 -6.78
N LYS A 242 7.55 24.38 -6.51
CA LYS A 242 6.94 25.47 -5.73
C LYS A 242 5.66 25.92 -6.45
N TYR A 243 4.57 26.18 -5.71
CA TYR A 243 3.28 26.55 -6.34
C TYR A 243 3.38 27.79 -7.23
N GLU A 244 4.31 28.68 -6.90
CA GLU A 244 4.59 29.88 -7.69
C GLU A 244 5.33 29.59 -9.00
N ASN A 245 6.05 28.47 -9.11
CA ASN A 245 6.78 28.08 -10.31
C ASN A 245 5.95 27.11 -11.16
N PHE A 246 5.33 26.10 -10.54
CA PHE A 246 4.37 25.22 -11.22
C PHE A 246 2.97 25.80 -11.18
N LYS A 247 2.69 26.73 -12.09
CA LYS A 247 1.36 27.33 -12.23
C LYS A 247 0.29 26.28 -12.51
N GLY A 248 -0.90 26.48 -11.95
CA GLY A 248 -2.00 25.53 -12.08
C GLY A 248 -1.98 24.40 -11.07
N THR A 249 -1.08 24.38 -10.09
CA THR A 249 -1.06 23.39 -9.00
C THR A 249 -1.54 23.99 -7.67
N ALA A 250 -2.09 23.16 -6.78
CA ALA A 250 -2.62 23.56 -5.48
C ALA A 250 -2.24 22.57 -4.37
N SER A 251 -2.61 22.88 -3.12
CA SER A 251 -2.26 22.09 -1.94
C SER A 251 -2.79 20.65 -1.94
N ASN A 252 -3.82 20.35 -2.74
CA ASN A 252 -4.35 19.00 -2.92
C ASN A 252 -3.74 18.25 -4.12
N SER A 253 -2.67 18.76 -4.72
CA SER A 253 -1.93 18.12 -5.82
C SER A 253 -0.73 17.30 -5.36
N TRP A 254 -0.57 16.11 -5.91
CA TRP A 254 0.52 15.14 -5.64
C TRP A 254 1.02 14.49 -6.93
N LEU A 255 2.03 13.64 -6.83
CA LEU A 255 2.86 13.32 -7.98
C LEU A 255 2.93 11.82 -8.29
N TRP A 256 3.11 11.54 -9.56
CA TRP A 256 3.42 10.23 -10.10
C TRP A 256 4.71 10.36 -10.91
N ASN A 257 5.73 9.61 -10.53
CA ASN A 257 6.95 9.46 -11.30
C ASN A 257 6.90 8.14 -12.06
N ASP A 258 6.81 8.22 -13.38
CA ASP A 258 6.87 7.09 -14.28
C ASP A 258 8.14 7.14 -15.14
N MET A 259 8.34 6.10 -15.95
CA MET A 259 9.41 6.04 -16.95
C MET A 259 10.81 6.26 -16.37
N ASN A 260 10.98 5.98 -15.08
CA ASN A 260 12.14 6.37 -14.27
C ASN A 260 13.18 5.27 -14.09
N GLU A 261 13.06 4.17 -14.82
CA GLU A 261 14.07 3.10 -14.89
C GLU A 261 15.49 3.59 -15.19
N PRO A 262 15.78 4.42 -16.22
CA PRO A 262 14.91 5.23 -17.07
C PRO A 262 14.45 4.53 -18.36
N SER A 263 13.21 4.79 -18.78
CA SER A 263 12.70 4.30 -20.07
C SER A 263 13.18 5.19 -21.21
N VAL A 264 13.76 4.57 -22.24
CA VAL A 264 14.29 5.21 -23.45
C VAL A 264 13.88 4.36 -24.65
N PHE A 265 12.90 4.81 -25.44
CA PHE A 265 12.26 4.00 -26.50
C PHE A 265 13.20 3.53 -27.61
N ASN A 266 14.25 4.31 -27.88
CA ASN A 266 15.27 3.98 -28.88
C ASN A 266 16.59 3.50 -28.25
N GLY A 267 16.60 3.25 -26.94
CA GLY A 267 17.76 2.74 -26.22
C GLY A 267 17.81 1.21 -26.19
N PRO A 268 18.97 0.61 -25.85
CA PRO A 268 19.06 -0.83 -25.63
C PRO A 268 18.11 -1.26 -24.51
N GLU A 269 17.35 -2.34 -24.70
CA GLU A 269 16.41 -2.88 -23.70
C GLU A 269 15.43 -1.82 -23.15
N THR A 270 15.08 -0.85 -24.00
CA THR A 270 14.22 0.30 -23.67
C THR A 270 14.79 1.15 -22.52
N THR A 271 16.12 1.20 -22.36
CA THR A 271 16.79 2.02 -21.33
C THR A 271 18.06 2.71 -21.84
N MET A 272 18.78 3.42 -20.98
CA MET A 272 19.99 4.15 -21.35
C MET A 272 21.15 3.20 -21.71
N PRO A 273 22.05 3.60 -22.63
CA PRO A 273 23.33 2.95 -22.82
C PRO A 273 24.11 2.81 -21.53
N LYS A 274 24.71 1.64 -21.32
CA LYS A 274 25.51 1.31 -20.13
C LYS A 274 26.70 2.25 -19.89
N ASP A 275 27.22 2.86 -20.95
CA ASP A 275 28.36 3.79 -20.95
C ASP A 275 27.96 5.27 -20.90
N ASN A 276 26.68 5.58 -20.69
CA ASN A 276 26.26 6.93 -20.29
C ASN A 276 26.92 7.30 -18.96
N ILE A 277 27.17 8.58 -18.75
CA ILE A 277 27.94 9.11 -17.62
C ILE A 277 27.04 9.97 -16.72
N HIS A 278 27.01 9.62 -15.44
CA HIS A 278 26.31 10.32 -14.38
C HIS A 278 27.26 11.24 -13.58
N HIS A 279 26.72 11.92 -12.57
CA HIS A 279 27.47 12.64 -11.54
C HIS A 279 28.69 11.85 -11.06
N ASP A 280 29.79 12.54 -10.77
CA ASP A 280 31.07 11.95 -10.37
C ASP A 280 31.66 10.91 -11.33
N ARG A 281 31.25 10.94 -12.61
CA ARG A 281 31.79 10.12 -13.70
C ARG A 281 31.50 8.62 -13.57
N TRP A 282 30.50 8.23 -12.77
CA TRP A 282 29.98 6.86 -12.76
C TRP A 282 29.34 6.52 -14.11
N GLU A 283 29.57 5.31 -14.60
CA GLU A 283 28.86 4.81 -15.77
C GLU A 283 27.43 4.43 -15.38
N HIS A 284 26.50 4.48 -16.33
CA HIS A 284 25.11 4.07 -16.11
C HIS A 284 25.03 2.62 -15.62
N ARG A 285 25.91 1.73 -16.10
CA ARG A 285 26.00 0.34 -15.61
C ARG A 285 26.20 0.22 -14.10
N ASP A 286 26.89 1.19 -13.48
CA ASP A 286 27.22 1.14 -12.05
C ASP A 286 26.03 1.51 -11.16
N VAL A 287 25.11 2.31 -11.70
CA VAL A 287 24.06 2.99 -10.92
C VAL A 287 22.64 2.79 -11.48
N HIS A 288 22.49 1.97 -12.51
CA HIS A 288 21.24 1.78 -13.24
C HIS A 288 20.05 1.47 -12.31
N ASN A 289 20.16 0.45 -11.43
CA ASN A 289 19.03 0.04 -10.59
C ASN A 289 18.65 1.09 -9.54
N VAL A 290 19.54 2.05 -9.21
CA VAL A 290 19.22 3.14 -8.27
C VAL A 290 18.75 4.42 -8.96
N ASN A 291 18.76 4.51 -10.29
CA ASN A 291 18.31 5.70 -11.03
C ASN A 291 16.86 6.08 -10.68
N GLY A 292 15.94 5.11 -10.68
CA GLY A 292 14.55 5.35 -10.29
C GLY A 292 14.43 5.86 -8.85
N LEU A 293 15.24 5.32 -7.93
CA LEU A 293 15.29 5.76 -6.54
C LEU A 293 15.75 7.21 -6.42
N THR A 294 16.76 7.65 -7.17
CA THR A 294 17.26 9.04 -7.09
C THR A 294 16.23 10.04 -7.62
N PHE A 295 15.50 9.70 -8.69
CA PHE A 295 14.44 10.55 -9.22
C PHE A 295 13.29 10.73 -8.23
N VAL A 296 12.82 9.63 -7.63
CA VAL A 296 11.77 9.68 -6.60
C VAL A 296 12.25 10.45 -5.37
N ASN A 297 13.52 10.31 -5.00
CA ASN A 297 14.12 11.10 -3.91
C ASN A 297 14.11 12.61 -4.22
N ALA A 298 14.44 13.01 -5.45
CA ALA A 298 14.38 14.40 -5.85
C ALA A 298 12.94 14.95 -5.72
N THR A 299 11.95 14.21 -6.24
CA THR A 299 10.53 14.59 -6.13
C THR A 299 10.06 14.58 -4.67
N TYR A 300 10.50 13.61 -3.85
CA TYR A 300 10.17 13.54 -2.43
C TYR A 300 10.57 14.81 -1.70
N ASN A 301 11.83 15.22 -1.85
CA ASN A 301 12.32 16.43 -1.24
C ASN A 301 11.63 17.70 -1.78
N ALA A 302 11.26 17.71 -3.06
CA ALA A 302 10.49 18.80 -3.68
C ALA A 302 9.10 19.01 -3.05
N LEU A 303 8.45 17.93 -2.60
CA LEU A 303 7.09 17.98 -2.07
C LEU A 303 7.00 18.24 -0.56
N ILE A 304 8.10 18.10 0.18
CA ILE A 304 8.11 18.37 1.63
C ILE A 304 7.64 19.80 1.91
N GLU A 305 8.10 20.76 1.12
CA GLU A 305 7.81 22.18 1.29
C GLU A 305 7.64 22.88 -0.06
N ARG A 306 6.41 22.95 -0.58
CA ARG A 306 6.10 23.69 -1.81
C ARG A 306 5.76 25.17 -1.59
N LYS A 307 5.55 25.53 -0.34
CA LYS A 307 5.32 26.89 0.15
C LYS A 307 6.07 27.04 1.47
N GLU A 308 6.78 28.15 1.62
CA GLU A 308 7.56 28.43 2.83
C GLU A 308 6.71 28.29 4.10
N GLY A 309 7.20 27.49 5.05
CA GLY A 309 6.55 27.18 6.33
C GLY A 309 5.49 26.07 6.28
N GLU A 310 5.15 25.52 5.12
CA GLU A 310 4.15 24.45 4.96
C GLU A 310 4.83 23.09 4.75
N LEU A 311 5.19 22.43 5.86
CA LEU A 311 5.80 21.10 5.85
C LEU A 311 4.75 19.99 5.84
N ARG A 312 4.70 19.21 4.76
CA ARG A 312 3.74 18.11 4.59
C ARG A 312 4.41 16.84 4.11
N ARG A 313 3.83 15.70 4.45
CA ARG A 313 4.33 14.39 3.99
C ARG A 313 4.11 14.28 2.48
N PRO A 314 5.13 13.96 1.68
CA PRO A 314 4.93 13.69 0.26
C PRO A 314 4.02 12.47 0.02
N PHE A 315 3.27 12.49 -1.08
CA PHE A 315 2.76 11.29 -1.74
C PHE A 315 3.30 11.27 -3.17
N ILE A 316 4.01 10.19 -3.49
CA ILE A 316 4.60 9.92 -4.80
C ILE A 316 4.39 8.46 -5.12
N LEU A 317 3.91 8.18 -6.32
CA LEU A 317 3.94 6.83 -6.89
C LEU A 317 5.16 6.70 -7.80
N THR A 318 5.88 5.58 -7.72
CA THR A 318 7.01 5.28 -8.60
C THR A 318 6.84 3.95 -9.33
N ARG A 319 7.33 3.88 -10.57
CA ARG A 319 7.44 2.62 -11.30
C ARG A 319 8.75 1.91 -10.96
N SER A 320 9.86 2.64 -11.12
CA SER A 320 11.18 2.13 -10.83
C SER A 320 11.62 2.41 -9.39
N PHE A 321 12.26 1.43 -8.76
CA PHE A 321 12.66 1.49 -7.36
C PHE A 321 13.86 0.61 -7.05
N TYR A 322 14.46 0.86 -5.88
CA TYR A 322 15.54 0.07 -5.30
C TYR A 322 15.37 -0.10 -3.79
N ALA A 323 16.25 -0.85 -3.13
CA ALA A 323 16.33 -0.92 -1.68
C ALA A 323 16.43 0.50 -1.06
N GLY A 324 15.46 0.87 -0.22
CA GLY A 324 15.35 2.20 0.38
C GLY A 324 14.24 3.08 -0.20
N SER A 325 13.61 2.70 -1.33
CA SER A 325 12.49 3.45 -1.91
C SER A 325 11.26 3.55 -1.01
N GLN A 326 11.09 2.62 -0.05
CA GLN A 326 10.02 2.65 0.96
C GLN A 326 9.98 3.94 1.79
N ARG A 327 11.08 4.68 1.87
CA ARG A 327 11.19 5.94 2.61
C ARG A 327 10.45 7.11 1.93
N MET A 328 9.95 6.95 0.70
CA MET A 328 9.59 8.08 -0.15
C MET A 328 8.23 7.99 -0.86
N GLY A 329 7.60 6.81 -0.94
CA GLY A 329 6.37 6.72 -1.70
C GLY A 329 5.75 5.33 -1.79
N ALA A 330 4.89 5.16 -2.78
CA ALA A 330 4.27 3.90 -3.17
C ALA A 330 4.89 3.39 -4.47
N MET A 331 4.70 2.09 -4.75
CA MET A 331 4.98 1.51 -6.08
C MET A 331 3.75 0.78 -6.62
N TRP A 332 3.75 0.53 -7.93
CA TRP A 332 2.84 -0.43 -8.54
C TRP A 332 3.60 -1.38 -9.46
N THR A 333 3.00 -2.53 -9.77
CA THR A 333 3.63 -3.60 -10.55
C THR A 333 3.67 -3.34 -12.07
N GLY A 334 3.60 -2.07 -12.49
CA GLY A 334 3.62 -1.66 -13.89
C GLY A 334 2.46 -2.18 -14.73
N ASP A 335 2.72 -2.34 -16.03
CA ASP A 335 1.72 -2.47 -17.08
C ASP A 335 1.19 -3.91 -17.22
N ASN A 336 0.37 -4.32 -16.24
CA ASN A 336 -0.27 -5.63 -16.21
C ASN A 336 -1.40 -5.79 -17.25
N GLN A 337 -1.86 -7.01 -17.48
CA GLN A 337 -2.93 -7.27 -18.46
C GLN A 337 -4.29 -7.50 -17.79
N ALA A 338 -5.37 -7.17 -18.49
CA ALA A 338 -6.77 -7.38 -18.07
C ALA A 338 -7.19 -8.85 -18.15
N GLU A 339 -6.45 -9.73 -17.47
CA GLU A 339 -6.63 -11.18 -17.43
C GLU A 339 -6.67 -11.74 -16.00
N TRP A 340 -7.35 -12.87 -15.82
CA TRP A 340 -7.43 -13.56 -14.52
C TRP A 340 -6.08 -14.01 -13.98
N SER A 341 -5.16 -14.38 -14.88
CA SER A 341 -3.79 -14.78 -14.56
C SER A 341 -3.00 -13.62 -13.93
N HIS A 342 -3.14 -12.40 -14.45
CA HIS A 342 -2.52 -11.19 -13.87
C HIS A 342 -3.19 -10.76 -12.56
N LEU A 343 -4.52 -10.94 -12.42
CA LEU A 343 -5.18 -10.78 -11.13
C LEU A 343 -4.60 -11.76 -10.09
N ALA A 344 -4.44 -13.03 -10.43
CA ALA A 344 -3.84 -14.02 -9.53
C ALA A 344 -2.37 -13.67 -9.19
N ALA A 345 -1.56 -13.31 -10.18
CA ALA A 345 -0.15 -12.96 -10.00
C ALA A 345 0.09 -11.67 -9.19
N SER A 346 -0.88 -10.76 -9.15
CA SER A 346 -0.78 -9.52 -8.36
C SER A 346 -0.57 -9.79 -6.86
N ILE A 347 -1.15 -10.86 -6.32
CA ILE A 347 -1.09 -11.18 -4.89
C ILE A 347 0.34 -11.55 -4.47
N PRO A 348 1.01 -12.56 -5.06
CA PRO A 348 2.40 -12.86 -4.72
C PRO A 348 3.35 -11.69 -4.99
N MET A 349 3.12 -10.88 -6.03
CA MET A 349 3.96 -9.70 -6.30
C MET A 349 3.85 -8.65 -5.18
N VAL A 350 2.64 -8.34 -4.71
CA VAL A 350 2.43 -7.39 -3.60
C VAL A 350 2.99 -7.95 -2.29
N LEU A 351 2.79 -9.24 -2.01
CA LEU A 351 3.36 -9.90 -0.82
C LEU A 351 4.89 -9.86 -0.83
N ASN A 352 5.50 -10.16 -1.98
CA ASN A 352 6.95 -10.16 -2.15
C ASN A 352 7.55 -8.78 -1.89
N ASN A 353 6.94 -7.72 -2.42
CA ASN A 353 7.37 -6.34 -2.14
C ASN A 353 7.27 -6.01 -0.63
N GLY A 354 6.21 -6.48 0.04
CA GLY A 354 6.03 -6.31 1.48
C GLY A 354 7.15 -6.93 2.31
N ILE A 355 7.46 -8.22 2.07
CA ILE A 355 8.54 -8.90 2.80
C ILE A 355 9.94 -8.39 2.41
N ALA A 356 10.09 -7.83 1.20
CA ALA A 356 11.31 -7.16 0.77
C ALA A 356 11.49 -5.74 1.37
N GLY A 357 10.58 -5.30 2.24
CA GLY A 357 10.66 -4.03 2.95
C GLY A 357 10.07 -2.83 2.22
N PHE A 358 9.35 -3.03 1.10
CA PHE A 358 8.62 -1.98 0.40
C PHE A 358 7.11 -2.29 0.31
N PRO A 359 6.38 -2.27 1.44
CA PRO A 359 5.01 -2.76 1.52
C PRO A 359 3.95 -1.82 0.92
N PHE A 360 4.28 -0.58 0.55
CA PHE A 360 3.30 0.33 -0.07
C PHE A 360 3.14 0.04 -1.57
N ALA A 361 2.66 -1.17 -1.87
CA ALA A 361 2.62 -1.76 -3.20
C ALA A 361 1.18 -2.06 -3.66
N GLY A 362 0.99 -2.14 -4.98
CA GLY A 362 -0.29 -2.50 -5.60
C GLY A 362 -0.14 -2.88 -7.08
N ALA A 363 -1.24 -3.32 -7.68
CA ALA A 363 -1.33 -3.56 -9.12
C ALA A 363 -2.53 -2.80 -9.69
N ASP A 364 -2.50 -2.46 -10.98
CA ASP A 364 -3.59 -1.72 -11.60
C ASP A 364 -4.86 -2.57 -11.65
N VAL A 365 -5.88 -2.09 -10.94
CA VAL A 365 -7.17 -2.77 -10.81
C VAL A 365 -7.91 -2.75 -12.13
N GLY A 366 -8.24 -3.96 -12.60
CA GLY A 366 -8.81 -4.22 -13.91
C GLY A 366 -7.78 -4.61 -14.98
N GLY A 367 -6.48 -4.46 -14.71
CA GLY A 367 -5.38 -4.73 -15.64
C GLY A 367 -5.19 -3.63 -16.67
N PHE A 368 -4.00 -3.08 -16.82
CA PHE A 368 -3.69 -1.92 -17.66
C PHE A 368 -4.02 -2.15 -19.14
N PHE A 369 -3.49 -3.22 -19.74
CA PHE A 369 -3.78 -3.59 -21.13
C PHE A 369 -5.07 -4.39 -21.29
N GLY A 370 -5.85 -4.10 -22.33
CA GLY A 370 -7.06 -4.86 -22.66
C GLY A 370 -8.33 -4.45 -21.91
N ASN A 371 -9.43 -5.16 -22.15
CA ASN A 371 -10.74 -4.86 -21.60
C ASN A 371 -11.24 -6.04 -20.75
N PRO A 372 -11.26 -5.93 -19.40
CA PRO A 372 -11.67 -7.04 -18.56
C PRO A 372 -13.17 -7.32 -18.74
N SER A 373 -13.58 -8.58 -18.53
CA SER A 373 -14.99 -8.89 -18.35
C SER A 373 -15.52 -8.17 -17.09
N LYS A 374 -16.83 -7.96 -17.01
CA LYS A 374 -17.45 -7.34 -15.82
C LYS A 374 -17.16 -8.14 -14.55
N GLU A 375 -17.16 -9.47 -14.65
CA GLU A 375 -16.82 -10.37 -13.55
C GLU A 375 -15.37 -10.18 -13.10
N LEU A 376 -14.42 -10.19 -14.05
CA LEU A 376 -13.00 -9.98 -13.76
C LEU A 376 -12.78 -8.63 -13.10
N LEU A 377 -13.37 -7.55 -13.64
CA LEU A 377 -13.26 -6.21 -13.06
C LEU A 377 -13.81 -6.19 -11.62
N THR A 378 -14.97 -6.80 -11.38
CA THR A 378 -15.54 -6.91 -10.03
C THR A 378 -14.62 -7.68 -9.08
N ARG A 379 -14.10 -8.85 -9.47
CA ARG A 379 -13.16 -9.61 -8.64
C ARG A 379 -11.85 -8.86 -8.40
N TRP A 380 -11.40 -8.06 -9.37
CA TRP A 380 -10.22 -7.22 -9.20
C TRP A 380 -10.46 -6.10 -8.20
N TYR A 381 -11.63 -5.47 -8.17
CA TYR A 381 -11.96 -4.52 -7.11
C TYR A 381 -12.00 -5.17 -5.72
N GLN A 382 -12.46 -6.42 -5.63
CA GLN A 382 -12.45 -7.18 -4.37
C GLN A 382 -11.04 -7.50 -3.89
N ALA A 383 -10.13 -7.91 -4.79
CA ALA A 383 -8.72 -8.13 -4.46
C ALA A 383 -8.00 -6.81 -4.16
N GLY A 384 -8.19 -5.80 -5.02
CA GLY A 384 -7.52 -4.50 -4.95
C GLY A 384 -7.91 -3.66 -3.74
N ALA A 385 -9.11 -3.85 -3.18
CA ALA A 385 -9.49 -3.30 -1.88
C ALA A 385 -8.51 -3.71 -0.76
N PHE A 386 -7.73 -4.77 -0.96
CA PHE A 386 -6.69 -5.25 -0.07
C PHE A 386 -5.26 -5.01 -0.55
N TYR A 387 -5.03 -4.24 -1.61
CA TYR A 387 -3.68 -3.75 -1.88
C TYR A 387 -3.34 -2.59 -0.93
N PRO A 388 -2.13 -2.52 -0.38
CA PRO A 388 -1.66 -1.33 0.35
C PRO A 388 -1.81 -0.06 -0.50
N PHE A 389 -1.39 -0.09 -1.77
CA PHE A 389 -1.69 0.94 -2.77
C PHE A 389 -2.82 0.48 -3.70
N PHE A 390 -3.95 1.19 -3.72
CA PHE A 390 -5.17 0.74 -4.40
C PHE A 390 -5.62 1.71 -5.50
N ARG A 391 -5.22 1.40 -6.74
CA ARG A 391 -5.52 2.21 -7.93
C ARG A 391 -6.17 1.38 -9.03
N ALA A 392 -7.23 1.90 -9.64
CA ALA A 392 -7.66 1.47 -10.98
C ALA A 392 -7.00 2.36 -12.03
N HIS A 393 -6.42 1.77 -13.06
CA HIS A 393 -5.77 2.46 -14.17
C HIS A 393 -5.95 1.65 -15.45
N ALA A 394 -5.80 2.26 -16.63
CA ALA A 394 -6.12 1.62 -17.91
C ALA A 394 -5.36 2.29 -19.05
N HIS A 395 -4.89 1.49 -20.02
CA HIS A 395 -4.20 1.93 -21.22
C HIS A 395 -5.10 2.77 -22.14
N ILE A 396 -4.50 3.59 -23.03
CA ILE A 396 -5.20 4.56 -23.89
C ILE A 396 -6.28 3.92 -24.78
N ASP A 397 -6.00 2.72 -25.32
CA ASP A 397 -6.89 2.01 -26.23
C ASP A 397 -8.04 1.26 -25.54
N THR A 398 -8.10 1.33 -24.20
CA THR A 398 -9.15 0.65 -23.43
C THR A 398 -10.44 1.45 -23.40
N ARG A 399 -11.57 0.74 -23.29
CA ARG A 399 -12.86 1.38 -23.03
C ARG A 399 -12.84 2.07 -21.68
N ARG A 400 -13.70 3.08 -21.53
CA ARG A 400 -14.05 3.61 -20.22
C ARG A 400 -14.66 2.54 -19.33
N ARG A 401 -14.20 2.51 -18.08
CA ARG A 401 -14.50 1.46 -17.11
C ARG A 401 -14.44 1.96 -15.67
N GLU A 402 -14.66 3.25 -15.48
CA GLU A 402 -14.96 3.82 -14.16
C GLU A 402 -16.08 2.97 -13.53
N PRO A 403 -16.03 2.69 -12.22
CA PRO A 403 -16.80 1.61 -11.60
C PRO A 403 -18.33 1.79 -11.75
N TYR A 404 -18.80 3.02 -11.92
CA TYR A 404 -20.20 3.31 -12.19
C TYR A 404 -20.69 2.91 -13.60
N MET A 405 -19.78 2.67 -14.56
CA MET A 405 -20.12 2.30 -15.94
C MET A 405 -20.39 0.81 -16.13
N VAL A 406 -20.00 -0.04 -15.19
CA VAL A 406 -20.07 -1.51 -15.33
C VAL A 406 -21.51 -2.02 -15.33
N GLY A 407 -22.44 -1.27 -14.72
CA GLY A 407 -23.86 -1.61 -14.58
C GLY A 407 -24.13 -2.65 -13.50
N GLU A 408 -25.40 -2.92 -13.22
CA GLU A 408 -25.80 -3.89 -12.20
C GLU A 408 -25.66 -5.35 -12.66
N PRO A 409 -25.42 -6.31 -11.74
CA PRO A 409 -25.21 -6.13 -10.28
C PRO A 409 -23.77 -5.73 -9.90
N TYR A 410 -22.88 -5.59 -10.89
CA TYR A 410 -21.44 -5.42 -10.68
C TYR A 410 -21.09 -4.11 -9.97
N ARG A 411 -21.80 -3.02 -10.31
CA ARG A 411 -21.60 -1.70 -9.68
C ARG A 411 -21.83 -1.76 -8.17
N ASP A 412 -22.92 -2.37 -7.71
CA ASP A 412 -23.21 -2.50 -6.28
C ASP A 412 -22.14 -3.34 -5.56
N ILE A 413 -21.69 -4.42 -6.18
CA ILE A 413 -20.65 -5.30 -5.61
C ILE A 413 -19.29 -4.57 -5.53
N ILE A 414 -18.90 -3.83 -6.58
CA ILE A 414 -17.69 -3.01 -6.57
C ILE A 414 -17.78 -1.92 -5.50
N THR A 415 -18.94 -1.26 -5.40
CA THR A 415 -19.20 -0.24 -4.38
C THR A 415 -19.10 -0.82 -2.96
N GLN A 416 -19.54 -2.06 -2.76
CA GLN A 416 -19.40 -2.74 -1.48
C GLN A 416 -17.93 -3.06 -1.15
N ALA A 417 -17.12 -3.50 -2.13
CA ALA A 417 -15.69 -3.69 -1.93
C ALA A 417 -14.98 -2.39 -1.53
N LEU A 418 -15.33 -1.28 -2.20
CA LEU A 418 -14.84 0.05 -1.84
C LEU A 418 -15.27 0.42 -0.42
N LYS A 419 -16.54 0.26 -0.05
CA LYS A 419 -17.02 0.54 1.32
C LYS A 419 -16.27 -0.28 2.37
N VAL A 420 -15.94 -1.55 2.11
CA VAL A 420 -15.11 -2.38 3.00
C VAL A 420 -13.71 -1.77 3.18
N ARG A 421 -13.05 -1.35 2.09
CA ARG A 421 -11.76 -0.64 2.17
C ARG A 421 -11.88 0.61 3.05
N TYR A 422 -12.87 1.47 2.79
CA TYR A 422 -13.06 2.71 3.55
C TYR A 422 -13.35 2.45 5.03
N GLN A 423 -14.18 1.45 5.36
CA GLN A 423 -14.44 1.05 6.73
C GLN A 423 -13.15 0.67 7.46
N LEU A 424 -12.27 -0.09 6.80
CA LEU A 424 -11.01 -0.59 7.36
C LEU A 424 -9.85 0.41 7.32
N LEU A 425 -10.02 1.63 6.82
CA LEU A 425 -8.93 2.63 6.79
C LEU A 425 -8.23 2.86 8.14
N PRO A 426 -8.91 2.81 9.31
CA PRO A 426 -8.22 2.84 10.61
C PRO A 426 -7.23 1.70 10.81
N ALA A 427 -7.61 0.48 10.43
CA ALA A 427 -6.74 -0.69 10.51
C ALA A 427 -5.57 -0.57 9.53
N TRP A 428 -5.84 -0.20 8.27
CA TRP A 428 -4.80 0.08 7.27
C TRP A 428 -3.77 1.09 7.79
N TYR A 429 -4.24 2.24 8.25
CA TYR A 429 -3.35 3.32 8.69
C TYR A 429 -2.52 2.93 9.92
N THR A 430 -3.06 2.09 10.80
CA THR A 430 -2.31 1.52 11.93
C THR A 430 -1.19 0.60 11.44
N GLU A 431 -1.42 -0.23 10.43
CA GLU A 431 -0.36 -1.07 9.85
C GLU A 431 0.71 -0.26 9.10
N PHE A 432 0.32 0.79 8.39
CA PHE A 432 1.28 1.74 7.81
C PHE A 432 2.14 2.41 8.88
N GLN A 433 1.55 2.74 10.04
CA GLN A 433 2.32 3.26 11.15
C GLN A 433 3.32 2.24 11.69
N ARG A 434 2.93 0.97 11.85
CA ARG A 434 3.88 -0.09 12.25
C ARG A 434 5.01 -0.22 11.24
N ALA A 435 4.67 -0.35 9.95
CA ALA A 435 5.65 -0.40 8.88
C ALA A 435 6.63 0.80 8.91
N SER A 436 6.19 1.98 9.40
CA SER A 436 7.02 3.17 9.53
C SER A 436 7.97 3.21 10.73
N ILE A 437 7.75 2.36 11.74
CA ILE A 437 8.58 2.33 12.95
C ILE A 437 9.41 1.06 13.09
N ASN A 438 9.03 -0.04 12.43
CA ASN A 438 9.71 -1.33 12.56
C ASN A 438 9.84 -2.13 11.26
N GLY A 439 9.37 -1.62 10.13
CA GLY A 439 9.50 -2.29 8.83
C GLY A 439 8.61 -3.52 8.64
N SER A 440 7.62 -3.77 9.52
CA SER A 440 6.67 -4.88 9.34
C SER A 440 5.93 -4.78 8.00
N PRO A 441 5.75 -5.88 7.25
CA PRO A 441 4.88 -5.92 6.10
C PRO A 441 3.43 -5.60 6.48
N ILE A 442 2.74 -4.85 5.60
CA ILE A 442 1.33 -4.49 5.77
C ILE A 442 0.43 -5.68 5.40
N LEU A 443 0.73 -6.36 4.30
CA LEU A 443 0.18 -7.69 4.01
C LEU A 443 1.21 -8.73 4.41
N ARG A 444 0.80 -9.70 5.23
CA ARG A 444 1.69 -10.72 5.78
C ARG A 444 1.38 -12.08 5.18
N PRO A 445 2.36 -12.74 4.52
CA PRO A 445 2.18 -14.11 4.03
C PRO A 445 2.14 -15.10 5.20
N GLN A 446 1.74 -16.33 4.91
CA GLN A 446 1.52 -17.36 5.92
C GLN A 446 2.76 -17.65 6.77
N TYR A 447 3.94 -17.81 6.16
CA TYR A 447 5.18 -18.08 6.90
C TYR A 447 5.56 -16.95 7.87
N TYR A 448 5.11 -15.73 7.60
CA TYR A 448 5.40 -14.57 8.44
C TYR A 448 4.57 -14.61 9.74
N VAL A 449 3.29 -14.94 9.62
CA VAL A 449 2.36 -15.03 10.77
C VAL A 449 2.54 -16.34 11.53
N HIS A 450 2.78 -17.44 10.82
CA HIS A 450 2.90 -18.80 11.35
C HIS A 450 4.27 -19.41 11.00
N PRO A 451 5.38 -18.92 11.59
CA PRO A 451 6.74 -19.38 11.25
C PRO A 451 7.04 -20.83 11.66
N SER A 452 6.14 -21.46 12.42
CA SER A 452 6.23 -22.86 12.85
C SER A 452 5.48 -23.83 11.93
N ASP A 453 4.69 -23.32 10.97
CA ASP A 453 3.83 -24.12 10.08
C ASP A 453 4.43 -24.29 8.68
N GLU A 454 5.13 -25.41 8.48
CA GLU A 454 5.80 -25.73 7.21
C GLU A 454 4.85 -25.89 6.03
N GLN A 455 3.60 -26.30 6.26
CA GLN A 455 2.62 -26.48 5.18
C GLN A 455 2.17 -25.14 4.59
N GLY A 456 2.27 -24.06 5.36
CA GLY A 456 1.90 -22.72 4.94
C GLY A 456 2.99 -21.97 4.16
N PHE A 457 4.25 -22.45 4.13
CA PHE A 457 5.37 -21.64 3.62
C PHE A 457 5.28 -21.27 2.14
N ALA A 458 4.71 -22.14 1.32
CA ALA A 458 4.55 -21.91 -0.11
C ALA A 458 3.26 -21.16 -0.47
N LEU A 459 2.40 -20.82 0.51
CA LEU A 459 1.15 -20.13 0.24
C LEU A 459 1.38 -18.64 -0.02
N ASP A 460 0.93 -18.20 -1.19
CA ASP A 460 1.05 -16.84 -1.68
C ASP A 460 -0.27 -16.30 -2.27
N ASP A 461 -1.37 -17.04 -2.12
CA ASP A 461 -2.72 -16.70 -2.60
C ASP A 461 -3.68 -16.25 -1.47
N GLN A 462 -3.19 -16.23 -0.23
CA GLN A 462 -3.90 -15.74 0.95
C GLN A 462 -2.93 -15.04 1.90
N PHE A 463 -3.44 -14.07 2.64
CA PHE A 463 -2.60 -13.20 3.46
C PHE A 463 -3.37 -12.60 4.63
N TYR A 464 -2.63 -12.19 5.66
CA TYR A 464 -3.19 -11.41 6.76
C TYR A 464 -3.01 -9.92 6.51
N LEU A 465 -4.02 -9.11 6.86
CA LEU A 465 -3.86 -7.67 6.97
C LEU A 465 -3.15 -7.35 8.29
N GLY A 466 -1.82 -7.24 8.23
CA GLY A 466 -0.99 -6.82 9.34
C GLY A 466 -1.20 -7.65 10.61
N HIS A 467 -1.44 -6.99 11.75
CA HIS A 467 -1.71 -7.65 13.03
C HIS A 467 -3.21 -7.77 13.35
N THR A 468 -4.09 -7.47 12.39
CA THR A 468 -5.54 -7.37 12.65
C THR A 468 -6.24 -8.72 12.83
N GLY A 469 -5.55 -9.83 12.55
CA GLY A 469 -6.15 -11.16 12.48
C GLY A 469 -7.08 -11.36 11.27
N LEU A 470 -7.19 -10.40 10.35
CA LEU A 470 -7.98 -10.55 9.14
C LEU A 470 -7.23 -11.36 8.09
N LEU A 471 -7.68 -12.58 7.84
CA LEU A 471 -7.18 -13.47 6.80
C LEU A 471 -8.03 -13.34 5.53
N VAL A 472 -7.41 -12.98 4.41
CA VAL A 472 -8.08 -12.68 3.15
C VAL A 472 -7.58 -13.64 2.07
N LYS A 473 -8.52 -14.17 1.26
CA LYS A 473 -8.22 -14.97 0.07
C LYS A 473 -9.11 -14.54 -1.09
N PRO A 474 -8.66 -13.60 -1.94
CA PRO A 474 -9.46 -13.12 -3.07
C PRO A 474 -9.81 -14.25 -4.05
N VAL A 475 -10.96 -14.13 -4.72
CA VAL A 475 -11.34 -15.05 -5.81
C VAL A 475 -10.66 -14.60 -7.09
N VAL A 476 -9.69 -15.40 -7.57
CA VAL A 476 -8.88 -15.08 -8.76
C VAL A 476 -9.09 -16.07 -9.92
N THR A 477 -10.15 -16.86 -9.86
CA THR A 477 -10.50 -17.85 -10.89
C THR A 477 -11.88 -17.56 -11.44
N GLN A 478 -11.98 -17.52 -12.77
CA GLN A 478 -13.23 -17.24 -13.48
C GLN A 478 -14.34 -18.24 -13.10
N GLY A 479 -15.56 -17.73 -12.87
CA GLY A 479 -16.73 -18.53 -12.56
C GLY A 479 -16.74 -19.18 -11.18
N SER A 480 -15.70 -18.97 -10.36
CA SER A 480 -15.63 -19.58 -9.04
C SER A 480 -16.61 -18.94 -8.05
N THR A 481 -17.29 -19.79 -7.28
CA THR A 481 -18.24 -19.42 -6.22
C THR A 481 -17.76 -19.84 -4.84
N SER A 482 -16.52 -20.31 -4.70
CA SER A 482 -15.91 -20.71 -3.43
C SER A 482 -14.40 -20.62 -3.49
N VAL A 483 -13.75 -20.55 -2.33
CA VAL A 483 -12.28 -20.63 -2.21
C VAL A 483 -11.87 -21.58 -1.10
N ASP A 484 -10.72 -22.21 -1.27
CA ASP A 484 -10.11 -23.06 -0.25
C ASP A 484 -9.12 -22.24 0.59
N VAL A 485 -9.54 -21.82 1.78
CA VAL A 485 -8.68 -21.08 2.72
C VAL A 485 -7.97 -22.05 3.65
N TYR A 486 -6.65 -21.99 3.68
CA TYR A 486 -5.84 -22.75 4.61
C TYR A 486 -5.78 -22.05 5.98
N ILE A 487 -6.03 -22.81 7.06
CA ILE A 487 -5.92 -22.35 8.44
C ILE A 487 -4.78 -23.12 9.11
N ALA A 488 -3.79 -22.38 9.63
CA ALA A 488 -2.54 -22.94 10.17
C ALA A 488 -2.65 -23.40 11.64
N ASP A 489 -3.59 -22.84 12.40
CA ASP A 489 -3.68 -23.01 13.85
C ASP A 489 -5.05 -23.57 14.29
N GLU A 490 -5.20 -23.83 15.60
CA GLU A 490 -6.42 -24.39 16.20
C GLU A 490 -7.45 -23.31 16.64
N GLU A 491 -7.16 -22.03 16.38
CA GLU A 491 -8.04 -20.94 16.77
C GLU A 491 -9.30 -20.91 15.89
N LYS A 492 -10.34 -20.23 16.38
CA LYS A 492 -11.56 -20.01 15.60
C LYS A 492 -11.34 -18.86 14.63
N TYR A 493 -11.77 -19.07 13.39
CA TYR A 493 -11.87 -18.05 12.37
C TYR A 493 -13.34 -17.79 12.08
N TYR A 494 -13.72 -16.53 11.99
CA TYR A 494 -15.11 -16.11 11.80
C TYR A 494 -15.24 -15.38 10.48
N ASP A 495 -16.23 -15.72 9.66
CA ASP A 495 -16.56 -14.95 8.47
C ASP A 495 -16.83 -13.48 8.85
N TYR A 496 -16.17 -12.54 8.18
CA TYR A 496 -16.27 -11.11 8.49
C TYR A 496 -17.70 -10.56 8.41
N PHE A 497 -18.53 -11.11 7.53
CA PHE A 497 -19.85 -10.57 7.22
C PHE A 497 -20.96 -11.23 8.04
N ASP A 498 -20.87 -12.53 8.28
CA ASP A 498 -21.96 -13.28 8.91
C ASP A 498 -21.57 -14.13 10.12
N PHE A 499 -20.29 -14.05 10.54
CA PHE A 499 -19.74 -14.72 11.71
C PHE A 499 -19.83 -16.26 11.67
N THR A 500 -19.94 -16.87 10.48
CA THR A 500 -19.78 -18.32 10.30
C THR A 500 -18.42 -18.77 10.83
N ILE A 501 -18.40 -19.84 11.62
CA ILE A 501 -17.20 -20.35 12.31
C ILE A 501 -16.49 -21.38 11.43
N TYR A 502 -15.19 -21.20 11.25
CA TYR A 502 -14.26 -22.16 10.67
C TYR A 502 -13.19 -22.49 11.72
N GLN A 503 -12.88 -23.77 11.91
CA GLN A 503 -11.90 -24.20 12.91
C GLN A 503 -11.20 -25.51 12.53
N GLY A 504 -9.92 -25.57 12.89
CA GLY A 504 -9.07 -26.75 12.88
C GLY A 504 -7.85 -26.51 12.00
N ALA A 505 -6.69 -26.82 12.56
CA ALA A 505 -5.38 -26.51 11.99
C ALA A 505 -5.01 -27.38 10.80
N ASN A 506 -4.00 -26.92 10.06
CA ASN A 506 -3.29 -27.68 9.03
C ASN A 506 -4.19 -28.25 7.93
N LYS A 507 -5.27 -27.54 7.58
CA LYS A 507 -6.21 -27.97 6.54
C LYS A 507 -6.83 -26.79 5.82
N LYS A 508 -7.31 -27.08 4.60
CA LYS A 508 -8.09 -26.14 3.80
C LYS A 508 -9.57 -26.25 4.15
N HIS A 509 -10.23 -25.10 4.21
CA HIS A 509 -11.66 -24.94 4.46
C HIS A 509 -12.31 -24.31 3.23
N ILE A 510 -13.40 -24.91 2.76
CA ILE A 510 -14.18 -24.38 1.64
C ILE A 510 -15.04 -23.23 2.16
N ILE A 511 -14.80 -22.04 1.66
CA ILE A 511 -15.56 -20.84 1.97
C ILE A 511 -16.42 -20.49 0.77
N ASN A 512 -17.73 -20.36 0.97
CA ASN A 512 -18.63 -19.82 -0.04
C ASN A 512 -18.23 -18.39 -0.40
N ALA A 513 -18.01 -18.15 -1.68
CA ALA A 513 -17.51 -16.91 -2.25
C ALA A 513 -18.21 -16.60 -3.60
N PRO A 514 -19.56 -16.45 -3.62
CA PRO A 514 -20.25 -15.97 -4.81
C PRO A 514 -19.75 -14.58 -5.22
N LEU A 515 -20.16 -14.06 -6.38
CA LEU A 515 -19.61 -12.83 -6.96
C LEU A 515 -19.68 -11.65 -5.99
N GLU A 516 -20.74 -11.54 -5.21
CA GLU A 516 -21.01 -10.48 -4.25
C GLU A 516 -20.19 -10.56 -2.94
N LYS A 517 -19.46 -11.67 -2.70
CA LYS A 517 -18.77 -11.92 -1.44
C LYS A 517 -17.24 -11.90 -1.59
N ILE A 518 -16.60 -11.17 -0.70
CA ILE A 518 -15.14 -11.18 -0.50
C ILE A 518 -14.82 -12.20 0.60
N PRO A 519 -13.94 -13.20 0.39
CA PRO A 519 -13.55 -14.12 1.45
C PRO A 519 -12.61 -13.44 2.45
N ILE A 520 -13.16 -13.07 3.60
CA ILE A 520 -12.45 -12.45 4.73
C ILE A 520 -12.83 -13.22 5.98
N LEU A 521 -11.84 -13.77 6.66
CA LEU A 521 -11.97 -14.39 7.97
C LEU A 521 -11.32 -13.53 9.04
N MET A 522 -11.90 -13.52 10.23
CA MET A 522 -11.36 -12.86 11.41
C MET A 522 -10.86 -13.93 12.37
N GLN A 523 -9.57 -13.97 12.66
CA GLN A 523 -8.98 -14.88 13.63
C GLN A 523 -9.33 -14.44 15.06
N GLY A 524 -9.71 -15.38 15.91
CA GLY A 524 -9.87 -15.16 17.36
C GLY A 524 -8.61 -14.55 17.98
N GLY A 525 -8.79 -13.70 18.99
CA GLY A 525 -7.69 -13.05 19.70
C GLY A 525 -7.41 -11.61 19.25
N HIS A 526 -8.23 -11.05 18.36
CA HIS A 526 -7.94 -9.77 17.71
C HIS A 526 -9.05 -8.72 17.89
N ILE A 527 -8.65 -7.44 17.96
CA ILE A 527 -9.54 -6.28 17.99
C ILE A 527 -9.27 -5.40 16.76
N VAL A 528 -10.28 -5.24 15.91
CA VAL A 528 -10.18 -4.48 14.65
C VAL A 528 -10.94 -3.16 14.76
N PRO A 529 -10.25 -1.99 14.72
CA PRO A 529 -10.92 -0.70 14.61
C PRO A 529 -11.38 -0.44 13.18
N ARG A 530 -12.59 0.09 13.02
CA ARG A 530 -13.15 0.51 11.73
C ARG A 530 -14.06 1.72 11.88
N LYS A 531 -14.44 2.36 10.78
CA LYS A 531 -15.43 3.46 10.73
C LYS A 531 -16.64 3.04 9.91
N ASP A 532 -17.80 2.86 10.55
CA ASP A 532 -18.99 2.29 9.90
C ASP A 532 -19.77 3.32 9.05
N ARG A 533 -19.51 4.62 9.24
CA ARG A 533 -20.21 5.71 8.53
C ARG A 533 -19.66 5.87 7.12
N PRO A 534 -20.49 5.65 6.06
CA PRO A 534 -20.02 5.86 4.70
C PRO A 534 -19.83 7.35 4.41
N ARG A 535 -18.67 7.70 3.87
CA ARG A 535 -18.31 9.04 3.40
C ARG A 535 -17.81 8.96 1.95
N ARG A 536 -17.67 10.13 1.31
CA ARG A 536 -17.25 10.23 -0.10
C ARG A 536 -15.75 10.09 -0.33
N SER A 537 -14.94 10.38 0.70
CA SER A 537 -13.47 10.37 0.73
C SER A 537 -12.99 10.12 2.17
N SER A 538 -11.72 9.79 2.36
CA SER A 538 -11.15 9.55 3.69
C SER A 538 -11.05 10.83 4.52
N GLY A 539 -10.79 11.98 3.88
CA GLY A 539 -10.74 13.27 4.57
C GLY A 539 -12.05 13.62 5.28
N LEU A 540 -13.19 13.30 4.66
CA LEU A 540 -14.52 13.46 5.27
C LEU A 540 -14.82 12.47 6.41
N MET A 541 -13.97 11.45 6.60
CA MET A 541 -14.08 10.49 7.71
C MET A 541 -13.29 10.93 8.94
N LYS A 542 -12.42 11.96 8.84
CA LYS A 542 -11.43 12.34 9.88
C LYS A 542 -12.03 12.36 11.30
N TYR A 543 -13.19 13.00 11.45
CA TYR A 543 -13.88 13.18 12.72
C TYR A 543 -15.03 12.20 12.98
N ASP A 544 -15.21 11.20 12.12
CA ASP A 544 -16.20 10.15 12.37
C ASP A 544 -15.78 9.25 13.55
N PRO A 545 -16.75 8.76 14.34
CA PRO A 545 -16.49 7.82 15.43
C PRO A 545 -16.09 6.44 14.93
N TYR A 546 -15.51 5.67 15.85
CA TYR A 546 -15.02 4.32 15.60
C TYR A 546 -16.01 3.25 16.03
N THR A 547 -15.93 2.10 15.35
CA THR A 547 -16.48 0.82 15.76
C THR A 547 -15.32 -0.12 16.07
N LEU A 548 -15.37 -0.84 17.19
CA LEU A 548 -14.40 -1.88 17.52
C LEU A 548 -15.04 -3.26 17.31
N ILE A 549 -14.40 -4.12 16.51
CA ILE A 549 -14.76 -5.52 16.36
C ILE A 549 -13.82 -6.35 17.23
N VAL A 550 -14.31 -6.85 18.35
CA VAL A 550 -13.55 -7.68 19.30
C VAL A 550 -13.86 -9.14 18.99
N VAL A 551 -12.86 -9.87 18.52
CA VAL A 551 -13.00 -11.27 18.09
C VAL A 551 -12.34 -12.14 19.14
N LEU A 552 -13.14 -12.81 19.97
CA LEU A 552 -12.62 -13.55 21.11
C LEU A 552 -11.96 -14.86 20.66
N ASP A 553 -10.76 -15.11 21.19
CA ASP A 553 -10.07 -16.40 21.05
C ASP A 553 -10.74 -17.51 21.88
N SER A 554 -10.19 -18.71 21.78
CA SER A 554 -10.59 -19.88 22.57
C SER A 554 -10.51 -19.69 24.10
N LYS A 555 -9.77 -18.69 24.59
CA LYS A 555 -9.62 -18.32 26.01
C LYS A 555 -10.49 -17.12 26.40
N GLY A 556 -11.27 -16.55 25.48
CA GLY A 556 -12.08 -15.37 25.71
C GLY A 556 -11.28 -14.07 25.79
N GLN A 557 -10.13 -14.01 25.12
CA GLN A 557 -9.21 -12.87 25.09
C GLN A 557 -9.14 -12.27 23.67
N ALA A 558 -8.76 -10.99 23.59
CA ALA A 558 -8.44 -10.34 22.33
C ALA A 558 -7.57 -9.10 22.53
N GLU A 559 -6.71 -8.78 21.56
CA GLU A 559 -5.88 -7.57 21.57
C GLU A 559 -5.91 -6.85 20.21
N GLY A 560 -5.68 -5.54 20.22
CA GLY A 560 -5.54 -4.78 18.99
C GLY A 560 -5.14 -3.35 19.26
N GLU A 561 -4.92 -2.60 18.20
CA GLU A 561 -4.36 -1.24 18.29
C GLU A 561 -5.09 -0.28 17.35
N LEU A 562 -5.01 1.00 17.66
CA LEU A 562 -5.44 2.09 16.79
C LEU A 562 -4.43 3.23 16.86
N TYR A 563 -3.87 3.59 15.70
CA TYR A 563 -3.06 4.79 15.53
C TYR A 563 -3.81 5.86 14.72
N VAL A 564 -3.78 7.12 15.18
CA VAL A 564 -4.42 8.25 14.50
C VAL A 564 -3.59 9.52 14.69
N ASP A 565 -3.24 10.19 13.60
CA ASP A 565 -2.66 11.54 13.59
C ASP A 565 -3.44 12.43 12.60
N ASP A 566 -2.91 13.60 12.26
CA ASP A 566 -3.57 14.51 11.32
C ASP A 566 -3.65 14.00 9.87
N GLY A 567 -2.92 12.93 9.55
CA GLY A 567 -2.87 12.30 8.24
C GLY A 567 -1.99 13.01 7.21
N GLU A 568 -1.34 14.13 7.55
CA GLU A 568 -0.82 15.06 6.54
C GLU A 568 0.56 15.67 6.86
N THR A 569 0.82 16.03 8.11
CA THR A 569 2.00 16.82 8.49
C THR A 569 3.02 15.98 9.26
N PHE A 570 4.22 16.51 9.51
CA PHE A 570 5.21 15.84 10.35
C PHE A 570 4.97 16.03 11.87
N ASP A 571 3.82 16.56 12.29
CA ASP A 571 3.53 16.88 13.70
C ASP A 571 3.49 15.66 14.60
N TYR A 572 3.24 14.47 14.05
CA TYR A 572 3.34 13.21 14.80
C TYR A 572 4.73 13.00 15.44
N LYS A 573 5.80 13.51 14.82
CA LYS A 573 7.17 13.50 15.38
C LYS A 573 7.29 14.34 16.65
N GLN A 574 6.35 15.25 16.89
CA GLN A 574 6.24 16.11 18.07
C GLN A 574 5.09 15.69 19.01
N GLY A 575 4.61 14.44 18.88
CA GLY A 575 3.58 13.87 19.75
C GLY A 575 2.13 14.21 19.35
N ALA A 576 1.88 14.78 18.17
CA ALA A 576 0.53 15.07 17.68
C ALA A 576 -0.16 13.83 17.07
N TYR A 577 -0.39 12.82 17.91
CA TYR A 577 -1.09 11.60 17.52
C TYR A 577 -1.79 10.97 18.74
N ILE A 578 -2.63 9.98 18.48
CA ILE A 578 -3.28 9.10 19.45
C ILE A 578 -2.87 7.67 19.10
N HIS A 579 -2.39 6.91 20.07
CA HIS A 579 -2.07 5.49 19.90
C HIS A 579 -2.71 4.70 21.04
N ARG A 580 -3.72 3.90 20.72
CA ARG A 580 -4.49 3.12 21.69
C ARG A 580 -4.14 1.66 21.59
N GLN A 581 -3.86 1.04 22.74
CA GLN A 581 -3.88 -0.40 22.90
C GLN A 581 -5.25 -0.81 23.42
N PHE A 582 -5.90 -1.76 22.76
CA PHE A 582 -7.10 -2.41 23.23
C PHE A 582 -6.77 -3.81 23.74
N SER A 583 -7.40 -4.19 24.85
CA SER A 583 -7.29 -5.54 25.39
C SER A 583 -8.63 -5.98 25.97
N PHE A 584 -9.09 -7.16 25.56
CA PHE A 584 -10.20 -7.86 26.17
C PHE A 584 -9.62 -9.02 26.99
N SER A 585 -9.87 -9.03 28.30
CA SER A 585 -9.44 -10.11 29.19
C SER A 585 -10.40 -10.26 30.36
N GLY A 586 -10.69 -11.52 30.72
CA GLY A 586 -11.71 -11.84 31.72
C GLY A 586 -13.10 -11.39 31.27
N THR A 587 -13.64 -10.38 31.95
CA THR A 587 -14.95 -9.78 31.62
C THR A 587 -14.83 -8.35 31.11
N SER A 588 -13.63 -7.86 30.80
CA SER A 588 -13.42 -6.44 30.58
C SER A 588 -12.70 -6.14 29.27
N LEU A 589 -13.19 -5.13 28.55
CA LEU A 589 -12.48 -4.47 27.46
C LEU A 589 -11.84 -3.18 28.00
N SER A 590 -10.56 -2.96 27.73
CA SER A 590 -9.86 -1.73 28.09
C SER A 590 -9.22 -1.05 26.88
N SER A 591 -9.03 0.26 27.00
CA SER A 591 -8.23 1.09 26.11
C SER A 591 -7.17 1.80 26.94
N THR A 592 -5.90 1.61 26.62
CA THR A 592 -4.77 2.29 27.27
C THR A 592 -3.98 3.12 26.26
N ASP A 593 -3.37 4.20 26.74
CA ASP A 593 -2.57 5.09 25.90
C ASP A 593 -1.16 4.52 25.73
N GLN A 594 -0.68 4.46 24.50
CA GLN A 594 0.70 4.10 24.15
C GLN A 594 1.48 5.30 23.61
N SER A 595 0.86 6.49 23.54
CA SER A 595 1.49 7.67 22.97
C SER A 595 2.58 8.26 23.87
N ILE A 596 3.60 8.84 23.22
CA ILE A 596 4.63 9.65 23.88
C ILE A 596 4.23 11.11 23.77
N SER A 597 4.17 11.81 24.91
CA SER A 597 3.85 13.24 24.94
C SER A 597 4.95 14.09 24.30
N GLY A 598 4.55 15.10 23.54
CA GLY A 598 5.44 16.10 22.94
C GLY A 598 4.79 17.49 22.88
N SER A 599 5.46 18.43 22.23
CA SER A 599 5.05 19.85 22.18
C SER A 599 3.68 20.07 21.53
N LYS A 600 3.23 19.18 20.64
CA LYS A 600 1.97 19.31 19.89
C LYS A 600 0.83 18.41 20.37
N THR A 601 1.08 17.56 21.38
CA THR A 601 0.09 16.59 21.89
C THR A 601 -1.22 17.26 22.32
N ASN A 602 -1.15 18.26 23.19
CA ASN A 602 -2.37 18.90 23.74
C ASN A 602 -3.25 19.55 22.67
N GLN A 603 -2.64 20.17 21.65
CA GLN A 603 -3.37 20.78 20.55
C GLN A 603 -4.12 19.71 19.74
N TYR A 604 -3.45 18.58 19.46
CA TYR A 604 -4.04 17.49 18.70
C TYR A 604 -5.16 16.79 19.47
N LEU A 605 -4.96 16.49 20.77
CA LEU A 605 -6.01 15.91 21.62
C LEU A 605 -7.25 16.81 21.70
N LYS A 606 -7.07 18.13 21.74
CA LYS A 606 -8.18 19.10 21.70
C LYS A 606 -8.93 19.06 20.38
N ALA A 607 -8.22 18.91 19.25
CA ALA A 607 -8.84 18.80 17.93
C ALA A 607 -9.66 17.51 17.76
N MET A 608 -9.29 16.45 18.47
CA MET A 608 -9.94 15.13 18.43
C MET A 608 -10.93 14.89 19.58
N ALA A 609 -11.26 15.91 20.37
CA ALA A 609 -12.01 15.76 21.62
C ALA A 609 -13.42 15.16 21.45
N GLU A 610 -14.06 15.37 20.30
CA GLU A 610 -15.42 14.86 19.99
C GLU A 610 -15.41 13.47 19.34
N VAL A 611 -14.23 12.95 19.00
CA VAL A 611 -14.09 11.64 18.36
C VAL A 611 -14.10 10.54 19.43
N HIS A 612 -14.98 9.57 19.24
CA HIS A 612 -15.28 8.54 20.24
C HIS A 612 -15.51 7.17 19.60
N VAL A 613 -15.61 6.13 20.42
CA VAL A 613 -16.11 4.82 20.01
C VAL A 613 -17.63 4.80 20.16
N GLU A 614 -18.36 4.66 19.06
CA GLU A 614 -19.83 4.66 19.06
C GLU A 614 -20.45 3.26 19.13
N LYS A 615 -19.67 2.22 18.83
CA LYS A 615 -20.14 0.84 18.75
C LYS A 615 -19.01 -0.15 19.04
N ILE A 616 -19.35 -1.20 19.77
CA ILE A 616 -18.45 -2.35 19.97
C ILE A 616 -19.22 -3.61 19.61
N VAL A 617 -18.61 -4.47 18.80
CA VAL A 617 -19.16 -5.78 18.43
C VAL A 617 -18.24 -6.85 19.03
N ILE A 618 -18.78 -7.71 19.88
CA ILE A 618 -18.05 -8.86 20.44
C ILE A 618 -18.47 -10.11 19.68
N VAL A 619 -17.55 -10.71 18.91
CA VAL A 619 -17.75 -11.96 18.16
C VAL A 619 -17.22 -13.12 18.98
N GLY A 620 -17.98 -14.22 19.05
CA GLY A 620 -17.70 -15.32 19.96
C GLY A 620 -18.14 -15.02 21.40
N ALA A 621 -19.17 -14.18 21.56
CA ALA A 621 -19.64 -13.73 22.87
C ALA A 621 -20.11 -14.92 23.75
N PRO A 622 -19.75 -14.96 25.05
CA PRO A 622 -20.15 -16.04 25.94
C PRO A 622 -21.67 -16.20 26.05
N SER A 623 -22.15 -17.44 26.13
CA SER A 623 -23.57 -17.74 26.33
C SER A 623 -24.10 -17.26 27.70
N SER A 624 -23.21 -17.06 28.67
CA SER A 624 -23.53 -16.49 29.99
C SER A 624 -23.98 -15.02 29.93
N TRP A 625 -23.81 -14.34 28.79
CA TRP A 625 -24.31 -12.98 28.59
C TRP A 625 -25.76 -12.93 28.10
N LYS A 626 -26.37 -14.09 27.85
CA LYS A 626 -27.79 -14.16 27.48
C LYS A 626 -28.65 -13.49 28.56
N GLY A 627 -29.41 -12.47 28.15
CA GLY A 627 -30.28 -11.71 29.05
C GLY A 627 -29.62 -10.51 29.72
N LYS A 628 -28.32 -10.26 29.51
CA LYS A 628 -27.68 -9.00 29.89
C LYS A 628 -28.06 -7.91 28.88
N ASP A 629 -28.50 -6.77 29.39
CA ASP A 629 -29.00 -5.64 28.60
C ASP A 629 -28.07 -4.41 28.62
N SER A 630 -27.04 -4.45 29.46
CA SER A 630 -26.16 -3.32 29.71
C SER A 630 -24.78 -3.74 30.17
N VAL A 631 -23.81 -2.86 29.95
CA VAL A 631 -22.42 -2.97 30.41
C VAL A 631 -22.05 -1.73 31.22
N LEU A 632 -21.10 -1.87 32.14
CA LEU A 632 -20.58 -0.74 32.92
C LEU A 632 -19.38 -0.11 32.19
N VAL A 633 -19.47 1.19 31.90
CA VAL A 633 -18.43 1.97 31.24
C VAL A 633 -17.76 2.89 32.27
N LEU A 634 -16.43 2.81 32.35
CA LEU A 634 -15.58 3.61 33.21
C LEU A 634 -14.56 4.34 32.33
N GLU A 635 -14.60 5.67 32.29
CA GLU A 635 -13.62 6.49 31.57
C GLU A 635 -12.74 7.26 32.57
N ASP A 636 -11.46 7.41 32.26
CA ASP A 636 -10.54 8.15 33.12
C ASP A 636 -10.99 9.61 33.32
N GLY A 637 -11.01 10.01 34.59
CA GLY A 637 -11.50 11.33 35.02
C GLY A 637 -13.02 11.43 35.23
N ALA A 638 -13.79 10.38 34.94
CA ALA A 638 -15.22 10.34 35.28
C ALA A 638 -15.44 10.11 36.79
N LYS A 639 -16.44 10.80 37.36
CA LYS A 639 -16.78 10.67 38.80
C LYS A 639 -17.45 9.34 39.15
N SER A 640 -18.11 8.72 38.19
CA SER A 640 -18.83 7.45 38.33
C SER A 640 -18.94 6.76 36.97
N GLY A 641 -19.07 5.44 36.97
CA GLY A 641 -19.36 4.70 35.75
C GLY A 641 -20.77 4.96 35.21
N ILE A 642 -20.93 4.83 33.90
CA ILE A 642 -22.24 4.92 33.23
C ILE A 642 -22.61 3.56 32.65
N ARG A 643 -23.90 3.32 32.39
CA ARG A 643 -24.35 2.11 31.69
C ARG A 643 -24.54 2.39 30.21
N ALA A 644 -23.98 1.54 29.37
CA ALA A 644 -24.28 1.49 27.94
C ALA A 644 -25.15 0.27 27.65
N SER A 645 -26.10 0.40 26.72
CA SER A 645 -26.96 -0.71 26.31
C SER A 645 -26.18 -1.76 25.53
N MET A 646 -26.50 -3.02 25.78
CA MET A 646 -25.93 -4.16 25.06
C MET A 646 -27.05 -5.06 24.53
N ASP A 647 -26.94 -5.44 23.27
CA ASP A 647 -27.79 -6.46 22.66
C ASP A 647 -27.00 -7.75 22.50
N TRP A 648 -27.59 -8.87 22.92
CA TRP A 648 -26.98 -10.20 22.77
C TRP A 648 -27.75 -11.03 21.74
N HIS A 649 -27.01 -11.74 20.89
CA HIS A 649 -27.54 -12.57 19.83
C HIS A 649 -27.08 -14.03 20.00
N ASN A 650 -28.02 -14.98 19.98
CA ASN A 650 -27.72 -16.40 20.08
C ASN A 650 -26.86 -16.85 18.90
N ALA A 651 -26.05 -17.89 19.09
CA ALA A 651 -25.48 -18.64 17.99
C ALA A 651 -26.59 -19.28 17.15
N GLU A 652 -26.43 -19.26 15.83
CA GLU A 652 -27.33 -19.88 14.85
C GLU A 652 -26.51 -20.85 14.02
N SER A 653 -27.03 -22.03 13.68
CA SER A 653 -26.37 -23.11 12.90
C SER A 653 -25.04 -22.76 12.21
N GLY A 654 -23.91 -23.00 12.88
CA GLY A 654 -22.55 -22.77 12.36
C GLY A 654 -21.99 -21.35 12.50
N LYS A 655 -22.80 -20.37 12.90
CA LYS A 655 -22.46 -18.97 13.17
C LYS A 655 -22.26 -18.71 14.66
N ALA A 656 -21.35 -17.80 14.98
CA ALA A 656 -21.04 -17.43 16.35
C ALA A 656 -22.16 -16.62 17.02
N ALA A 657 -22.30 -16.80 18.33
CA ALA A 657 -22.99 -15.82 19.16
C ALA A 657 -22.19 -14.52 19.15
N PHE A 658 -22.89 -13.39 19.21
CA PHE A 658 -22.25 -12.08 19.27
C PHE A 658 -23.05 -11.12 20.14
N ALA A 659 -22.38 -10.05 20.59
CA ALA A 659 -22.99 -8.98 21.34
C ALA A 659 -22.65 -7.61 20.74
N ILE A 660 -23.56 -6.66 20.83
CA ILE A 660 -23.36 -5.29 20.36
C ILE A 660 -23.57 -4.33 21.52
N VAL A 661 -22.51 -3.62 21.93
CA VAL A 661 -22.63 -2.47 22.82
C VAL A 661 -22.90 -1.24 21.98
N LYS A 662 -24.05 -0.60 22.20
CA LYS A 662 -24.48 0.59 21.48
C LYS A 662 -24.16 1.85 22.28
N LYS A 663 -23.53 2.83 21.62
CA LYS A 663 -23.21 4.16 22.17
C LYS A 663 -22.48 4.10 23.52
N PRO A 664 -21.35 3.37 23.64
CA PRO A 664 -20.53 3.43 24.85
C PRO A 664 -19.98 4.84 25.07
N GLY A 665 -19.81 5.64 24.01
CA GLY A 665 -19.52 7.07 24.10
C GLY A 665 -18.13 7.40 24.64
N VAL A 666 -17.25 6.40 24.72
CA VAL A 666 -15.90 6.54 25.26
C VAL A 666 -14.99 7.25 24.27
N SER A 667 -14.24 8.23 24.74
CA SER A 667 -13.33 9.02 23.91
C SER A 667 -12.17 8.17 23.39
N ILE A 668 -11.68 8.48 22.18
CA ILE A 668 -10.39 7.94 21.71
C ILE A 668 -9.18 8.67 22.33
N THR A 669 -9.38 9.82 22.97
CA THR A 669 -8.32 10.62 23.61
C THR A 669 -8.02 10.22 25.05
N LYS A 670 -8.79 9.27 25.61
CA LYS A 670 -8.69 8.88 27.02
C LYS A 670 -8.63 7.37 27.17
N SER A 671 -8.12 6.95 28.32
CA SER A 671 -8.22 5.56 28.75
C SER A 671 -9.58 5.28 29.36
N TRP A 672 -10.05 4.05 29.16
CA TRP A 672 -11.35 3.60 29.61
C TRP A 672 -11.37 2.09 29.77
N LYS A 673 -12.37 1.60 30.51
CA LYS A 673 -12.66 0.20 30.75
C LYS A 673 -14.17 -0.03 30.64
N ILE A 674 -14.57 -1.10 29.97
CA ILE A 674 -15.95 -1.55 29.86
C ILE A 674 -16.03 -2.94 30.46
N ASP A 675 -16.85 -3.10 31.50
CA ASP A 675 -17.07 -4.35 32.20
C ASP A 675 -18.38 -5.01 31.77
N PHE A 676 -18.26 -6.27 31.36
CA PHE A 676 -19.32 -7.14 30.88
C PHE A 676 -19.77 -8.16 31.95
N ALA A 677 -19.26 -8.05 33.19
CA ALA A 677 -19.62 -8.90 34.33
C ALA A 677 -21.10 -8.84 34.72
#